data_AF-A0A9D4TFF2-F1
#
_entry.id   AF-A0A9D4TFF2-F1
#
_cell.length_a   1.000
_cell.length_b   1.000
_cell.length_c   1.000
_cell.angle_alpha   90.00
_cell.angle_beta   90.00
_cell.angle_gamma   90.00
#
_symmetry.space_group_name_H-M   'P 1'
#
loop_
_entity.id
_entity.type
_entity.pdbx_description
1 polymer ?
#
loop_
_entity_poly.entity_id
_entity_poly.type
_entity_poly.pdbx_seq_one_letter_code
_entity_poly.pdbx_strand_id
1 'polypeptide(L)'
;MGRSQGRGPLGVIAALLGVCLLAASPLLLYRSVASVTRSQQQVLQVLQQSLADVKAERDAATSQMDAIKTQLLELQDSMDQKVTQLSGLSSVAEDIKFDLDKHNAQFSPADRISEQPASAIVRIDSKGQYVASPSIIKLPSGRLLVALERAVTWGQTKETTMKLIYSSDDGGSSWQRAAVVGPMNWPQIFSCASGTYLMGTERHFSANNNLVISKMLDDKGTSWSVPTKLTDGISVVSANQGVDVSLGRVTKAFEVIPSLAAPLVKTNLTQAVKVVIEGGVDGPTWEHQPVLELHVLDTTGFVLYTLVKVPYRDKALFFRIDKIDAGRKIVSARLERFNLFWQKEGLTLGADSTLQVASGAQIYGGVDWVASAMSADETADLRDPSAWVLSDGVGNPASMYSNEMRALFDAAFRGDSSVRQSIVGFDVPGLDTSSAWEAGFGSLYWMEGVVTRVHDKHGGNNKLLSIMRVNNDMLCDLAALVEYDDSSLLPPANASAPADGKDGKGGGNGKLGVRFLRYAFIPGLGVGHPAIVYDEVSDLYWMVTNINRDSNRNWKQPDKPDGINPSLHITAFSKCEVDRSTLALYYSSNLVSWVLAGMVDYHINLGRHFAYPHMLVDGRDLLIVSRAAFAPWAHDSDAVLNGYYNNHNSNTIAFHRVKNFRHYANIDWVRYQGPYSKFPRRTAMKDEVENEEAAKAFAANVKAAQKAADEAAAADTAARDAAAGGKAAPGEGGDGGKPAAEAAAAGGKEAAVERAAGDQQAQPQAAAGATGDQLAGLAEQQQQAEQQVAGKTQQAESKGRRKLLGQTA
;
A
#
# COMPACT_ATOMS: atom_id res chain seq x y z
N MET A 1 -23.22 76.88 -11.59
CA MET A 1 -22.69 78.19 -11.18
C MET A 1 -21.17 78.08 -11.10
N GLY A 2 -20.30 78.86 -11.75
CA GLY A 2 -20.24 79.34 -13.15
C GLY A 2 -18.91 78.83 -13.77
N ARG A 3 -18.92 78.33 -15.02
CA ARG A 3 -18.40 78.97 -16.27
C ARG A 3 -16.91 79.39 -16.15
N SER A 4 -15.97 78.96 -16.99
CA SER A 4 -16.04 78.80 -18.46
C SER A 4 -14.96 77.87 -19.06
N GLN A 5 -15.38 77.09 -20.07
CA GLN A 5 -14.78 76.78 -21.39
C GLN A 5 -13.30 76.36 -21.52
N GLY A 6 -12.91 75.32 -22.28
CA GLY A 6 -13.65 74.41 -23.14
C GLY A 6 -12.70 73.53 -24.00
N ARG A 7 -13.21 72.34 -24.38
CA ARG A 7 -12.89 71.48 -25.55
C ARG A 7 -11.49 70.86 -25.70
N GLY A 8 -11.43 69.53 -25.52
CA GLY A 8 -10.48 68.64 -26.21
C GLY A 8 -10.99 68.29 -27.62
N PRO A 9 -10.85 67.05 -28.12
CA PRO A 9 -9.66 66.21 -28.32
C PRO A 9 -9.59 65.73 -29.81
N LEU A 10 -8.66 64.82 -30.14
CA LEU A 10 -8.63 63.94 -31.34
C LEU A 10 -8.30 64.60 -32.70
N GLY A 11 -7.13 64.26 -33.24
CA GLY A 11 -6.77 64.54 -34.64
C GLY A 11 -5.38 64.08 -35.10
N VAL A 12 -4.62 63.35 -34.26
CA VAL A 12 -3.20 62.99 -34.51
C VAL A 12 -3.05 61.80 -35.49
N ILE A 13 -4.14 61.30 -36.09
CA ILE A 13 -4.11 60.13 -37.00
C ILE A 13 -4.38 60.50 -38.49
N ALA A 14 -4.51 61.78 -38.86
CA ALA A 14 -4.83 62.18 -40.25
C ALA A 14 -3.87 63.20 -40.89
N ALA A 15 -2.59 63.25 -40.51
CA ALA A 15 -1.59 64.11 -41.16
C ALA A 15 -0.33 63.35 -41.62
N LEU A 16 -0.50 62.08 -42.02
CA LEU A 16 0.60 61.24 -42.53
C LEU A 16 0.39 60.69 -43.96
N LEU A 17 -0.63 61.11 -44.73
CA LEU A 17 -0.90 60.43 -46.03
C LEU A 17 -1.33 61.31 -47.21
N GLY A 18 -0.99 62.61 -47.25
CA GLY A 18 -1.53 63.53 -48.27
C GLY A 18 -0.61 64.59 -48.88
N VAL A 19 0.71 64.44 -48.85
CA VAL A 19 1.63 65.36 -49.57
C VAL A 19 2.69 64.60 -50.38
N CYS A 20 2.28 63.47 -50.97
CA CYS A 20 2.87 62.97 -52.21
C CYS A 20 1.82 63.19 -53.30
N LEU A 21 1.87 64.37 -53.95
CA LEU A 21 1.57 64.60 -55.37
C LEU A 21 1.31 66.10 -55.60
N LEU A 22 2.01 66.65 -56.60
CA LEU A 22 1.57 67.78 -57.43
C LEU A 22 1.75 69.21 -56.87
N ALA A 23 2.98 69.56 -56.52
CA ALA A 23 3.51 70.88 -56.88
C ALA A 23 4.62 70.70 -57.93
N ALA A 24 4.21 70.11 -59.06
CA ALA A 24 4.97 70.14 -60.28
C ALA A 24 4.86 71.55 -60.89
N SER A 25 6.04 72.11 -61.20
CA SER A 25 6.26 73.27 -62.08
C SER A 25 6.17 74.64 -61.37
N PRO A 26 7.32 75.34 -61.21
CA PRO A 26 8.28 75.54 -62.29
C PRO A 26 9.66 74.94 -61.99
N LEU A 27 9.84 73.68 -62.41
CA LEU A 27 11.07 73.22 -63.04
C LEU A 27 11.08 73.85 -64.43
N LEU A 28 11.93 74.85 -64.63
CA LEU A 28 12.57 75.28 -65.89
C LEU A 28 12.93 76.76 -65.76
N LEU A 29 13.93 77.05 -64.92
CA LEU A 29 14.89 78.16 -65.02
C LEU A 29 15.65 78.27 -63.69
N TYR A 30 16.67 77.42 -63.52
CA TYR A 30 18.00 77.75 -62.99
C TYR A 30 18.76 76.44 -62.68
N ARG A 31 19.28 75.81 -63.74
CA ARG A 31 20.56 75.12 -63.63
C ARG A 31 21.62 76.21 -63.40
N SER A 32 22.55 75.92 -62.50
CA SER A 32 23.73 76.69 -62.07
C SER A 32 23.47 77.98 -61.27
N VAL A 33 23.54 77.90 -59.93
CA VAL A 33 24.62 78.52 -59.14
C VAL A 33 24.82 77.67 -57.88
N ALA A 34 26.00 77.08 -57.78
CA ALA A 34 26.53 76.54 -56.54
C ALA A 34 26.90 77.69 -55.62
N SER A 35 26.30 77.73 -54.43
CA SER A 35 26.98 78.16 -53.22
C SER A 35 26.09 77.83 -52.03
N VAL A 36 26.27 76.64 -51.43
CA VAL A 36 26.05 76.55 -49.99
C VAL A 36 26.97 77.61 -49.39
N THR A 37 26.42 78.62 -48.74
CA THR A 37 27.25 79.65 -48.12
C THR A 37 28.16 78.99 -47.07
N ARG A 38 29.39 79.50 -46.89
CA ARG A 38 30.32 78.97 -45.86
C ARG A 38 29.64 78.79 -44.51
N SER A 39 28.73 79.70 -44.16
CA SER A 39 27.92 79.65 -42.94
C SER A 39 26.98 78.45 -42.87
N GLN A 40 26.31 78.09 -43.97
CA GLN A 40 25.44 76.89 -44.01
C GLN A 40 26.25 75.59 -43.98
N GLN A 41 27.42 75.53 -44.62
CA GLN A 41 28.33 74.38 -44.51
C GLN A 41 28.87 74.21 -43.08
N GLN A 42 29.21 75.31 -42.40
CA GLN A 42 29.63 75.30 -41.00
C GLN A 42 28.52 74.80 -40.07
N VAL A 43 27.29 75.28 -40.23
CA VAL A 43 26.16 74.82 -39.41
C VAL A 43 25.89 73.33 -39.64
N LEU A 44 25.98 72.85 -40.88
CA LEU A 44 25.75 71.45 -41.22
C LEU A 44 26.88 70.55 -40.66
N GLN A 45 28.13 71.02 -40.67
CA GLN A 45 29.26 70.34 -40.00
C GLN A 45 29.07 70.29 -38.49
N VAL A 46 28.65 71.39 -37.85
CA VAL A 46 28.38 71.42 -36.41
C VAL A 46 27.25 70.47 -36.04
N LEU A 47 26.16 70.44 -36.81
CA LEU A 47 25.06 69.51 -36.59
C LEU A 47 25.46 68.04 -36.82
N GLN A 48 26.30 67.76 -37.82
CA GLN A 48 26.84 66.42 -38.04
C GLN A 48 27.76 65.98 -36.89
N GLN A 49 28.57 66.91 -36.36
CA GLN A 49 29.42 66.66 -35.21
C GLN A 49 28.59 66.41 -33.95
N SER A 50 27.62 67.28 -33.63
CA SER A 50 26.73 67.07 -32.48
C SER A 50 25.91 65.78 -32.59
N LEU A 51 25.49 65.39 -33.81
CA LEU A 51 24.81 64.11 -34.01
C LEU A 51 25.76 62.91 -33.81
N ALA A 52 27.02 63.04 -34.20
CA ALA A 52 28.04 62.01 -33.94
C ALA A 52 28.33 61.89 -32.43
N ASP A 53 28.43 63.01 -31.74
CA ASP A 53 28.66 63.07 -30.29
C ASP A 53 27.48 62.43 -29.52
N VAL A 54 26.23 62.77 -29.87
CA VAL A 54 25.03 62.15 -29.27
C VAL A 54 24.94 60.65 -29.56
N LYS A 55 25.35 60.19 -30.75
CA LYS A 55 25.43 58.76 -31.05
C LYS A 55 26.49 58.06 -30.20
N ALA A 56 27.66 58.68 -30.03
CA ALA A 56 28.71 58.16 -29.18
C ALA A 56 28.27 58.06 -27.71
N GLU A 57 27.56 59.07 -27.19
CA GLU A 57 26.98 59.04 -25.84
C GLU A 57 25.93 57.94 -25.68
N ARG A 58 25.03 57.76 -26.67
CA ARG A 58 24.05 56.67 -26.67
C ARG A 58 24.73 55.30 -26.68
N ASP A 59 25.74 55.12 -27.51
CA ASP A 59 26.44 53.84 -27.65
C ASP A 59 27.24 53.50 -26.39
N ALA A 60 27.81 54.52 -25.73
CA ALA A 60 28.43 54.41 -24.40
C ALA A 60 27.40 54.05 -23.32
N ALA A 61 26.22 54.70 -23.30
CA ALA A 61 25.15 54.38 -22.35
C ALA A 61 24.59 52.97 -22.55
N THR A 62 24.46 52.51 -23.80
CA THR A 62 24.04 51.14 -24.13
C THR A 62 25.07 50.12 -23.63
N SER A 63 26.36 50.39 -23.86
CA SER A 63 27.44 49.55 -23.36
C SER A 63 27.47 49.48 -21.82
N GLN A 64 27.17 50.59 -21.14
CA GLN A 64 27.04 50.62 -19.68
C GLN A 64 25.84 49.81 -19.20
N MET A 65 24.69 49.90 -19.88
CA MET A 65 23.51 49.07 -19.57
C MET A 65 23.79 47.58 -19.74
N ASP A 66 24.49 47.19 -20.81
CA ASP A 66 24.85 45.78 -21.03
C ASP A 66 25.83 45.29 -19.95
N ALA A 67 26.80 46.12 -19.54
CA ALA A 67 27.69 45.81 -18.42
C ALA A 67 26.93 45.64 -17.09
N ILE A 68 25.97 46.52 -16.80
CA ILE A 68 25.10 46.43 -15.61
C ILE A 68 24.25 45.15 -15.66
N LYS A 69 23.72 44.79 -16.83
CA LYS A 69 22.92 43.58 -17.02
C LYS A 69 23.74 42.32 -16.76
N THR A 70 24.98 42.28 -17.26
CA THR A 70 25.92 41.18 -16.98
C THR A 70 26.25 41.09 -15.49
N GLN A 71 26.53 42.22 -14.84
CA GLN A 71 26.75 42.25 -13.39
C GLN A 71 25.54 41.76 -12.59
N LEU A 72 24.32 42.09 -13.03
CA LEU A 72 23.08 41.64 -12.38
C LEU A 72 22.91 40.11 -12.49
N LEU A 73 23.22 39.53 -13.65
CA LEU A 73 23.17 38.09 -13.88
C LEU A 73 24.22 37.35 -13.04
N GLU A 74 25.45 37.88 -12.96
CA GLU A 74 26.51 37.33 -12.09
C GLU A 74 26.12 37.41 -10.60
N LEU A 75 25.45 38.48 -10.18
CA LEU A 75 24.97 38.63 -8.82
C LEU A 75 23.85 37.62 -8.50
N GLN A 76 22.96 37.37 -9.47
CA GLN A 76 21.88 36.40 -9.34
C GLN A 76 22.43 34.97 -9.20
N ASP A 77 23.36 34.57 -10.08
CA ASP A 77 24.04 33.28 -9.99
C ASP A 77 24.79 33.11 -8.67
N SER A 78 25.49 34.17 -8.20
CA SER A 78 26.17 34.14 -6.91
C SER A 78 25.21 34.00 -5.73
N MET A 79 24.04 34.65 -5.82
CA MET A 79 23.00 34.54 -4.80
C MET A 79 22.40 33.14 -4.78
N ASP A 80 22.12 32.54 -5.93
CA ASP A 80 21.59 31.17 -6.03
C ASP A 80 22.60 30.14 -5.49
N GLN A 81 23.88 30.31 -5.78
CA GLN A 81 24.96 29.49 -5.20
C GLN A 81 25.04 29.64 -3.67
N LYS A 82 24.95 30.86 -3.15
CA LYS A 82 24.95 31.12 -1.70
C LYS A 82 23.71 30.59 -1.01
N VAL A 83 22.53 30.69 -1.61
CA VAL A 83 21.28 30.10 -1.11
C VAL A 83 21.39 28.58 -1.07
N THR A 84 21.96 27.96 -2.10
CA THR A 84 22.23 26.52 -2.13
C THR A 84 23.19 26.12 -1.01
N GLN A 85 24.28 26.87 -0.81
CA GLN A 85 25.26 26.63 0.25
C GLN A 85 24.67 26.82 1.66
N LEU A 86 23.83 27.85 1.85
CA LEU A 86 23.08 28.11 3.08
C LEU A 86 22.06 27.00 3.35
N SER A 87 21.38 26.48 2.31
CA SER A 87 20.44 25.36 2.45
C SER A 87 21.13 24.05 2.87
N GLY A 88 22.34 23.81 2.37
CA GLY A 88 23.17 22.69 2.81
C GLY A 88 23.69 22.84 4.24
N LEU A 89 23.94 24.08 4.69
CA LEU A 89 24.28 24.37 6.08
C LEU A 89 23.06 24.27 7.01
N SER A 90 21.86 24.64 6.55
CA SER A 90 20.64 24.49 7.35
C SER A 90 20.25 23.03 7.55
N SER A 91 20.43 22.17 6.55
CA SER A 91 20.15 20.73 6.72
C SER A 91 21.10 20.09 7.72
N VAL A 92 22.40 20.41 7.66
CA VAL A 92 23.41 19.93 8.63
C VAL A 92 23.14 20.50 10.04
N ALA A 93 22.77 21.77 10.14
CA ALA A 93 22.39 22.38 11.42
C ALA A 93 21.13 21.76 12.01
N GLU A 94 20.14 21.40 11.20
CA GLU A 94 18.96 20.66 11.62
C GLU A 94 19.29 19.23 12.07
N ASP A 95 20.20 18.54 11.40
CA ASP A 95 20.66 17.20 11.81
C ASP A 95 21.40 17.27 13.15
N ILE A 96 22.33 18.21 13.30
CA ILE A 96 23.03 18.45 14.56
C ILE A 96 22.05 18.83 15.67
N LYS A 97 21.09 19.71 15.39
CA LYS A 97 20.08 20.13 16.37
C LYS A 97 19.19 18.94 16.76
N PHE A 98 18.74 18.13 15.80
CA PHE A 98 17.94 16.95 16.06
C PHE A 98 18.71 15.91 16.89
N ASP A 99 19.98 15.66 16.56
CA ASP A 99 20.86 14.78 17.33
C ASP A 99 21.10 15.30 18.75
N LEU A 100 21.26 16.61 18.91
CA LEU A 100 21.39 17.25 20.23
C LEU A 100 20.09 17.12 21.05
N ASP A 101 18.94 17.41 20.42
CA ASP A 101 17.62 17.31 21.03
C ASP A 101 17.33 15.86 21.44
N LYS A 102 17.77 14.88 20.66
CA LYS A 102 17.70 13.44 20.98
C LYS A 102 18.68 13.00 22.05
N HIS A 103 19.90 13.51 22.07
CA HIS A 103 20.83 13.14 23.15
C HIS A 103 20.35 13.68 24.50
N ASN A 104 19.64 14.82 24.47
CA ASN A 104 19.01 15.44 25.63
C ASN A 104 17.67 14.80 26.01
N ALA A 105 16.91 14.28 25.03
CA ALA A 105 15.68 13.53 25.26
C ALA A 105 16.00 12.04 25.44
N GLN A 106 15.88 11.52 26.66
CA GLN A 106 15.88 10.06 26.87
C GLN A 106 14.63 9.46 26.21
N PHE A 107 14.67 9.23 24.90
CA PHE A 107 13.55 8.67 24.16
C PHE A 107 13.20 7.31 24.76
N SER A 108 12.04 7.27 25.38
CA SER A 108 11.40 6.03 25.77
C SER A 108 10.84 5.37 24.52
N PRO A 109 10.84 4.03 24.41
CA PRO A 109 10.07 3.33 23.38
C PRO A 109 8.58 3.71 23.34
N ALA A 110 8.07 4.34 24.41
CA ALA A 110 6.70 4.86 24.50
C ALA A 110 6.51 6.26 23.91
N ASP A 111 7.57 6.99 23.57
CA ASP A 111 7.45 8.34 23.03
C ASP A 111 6.98 8.32 21.57
N ARG A 112 6.11 9.27 21.22
CA ARG A 112 5.66 9.48 19.84
C ARG A 112 6.80 10.05 19.00
N ILE A 113 7.13 9.38 17.91
CA ILE A 113 8.20 9.78 16.97
C ILE A 113 7.69 10.59 15.78
N SER A 114 6.37 10.64 15.56
CA SER A 114 5.78 11.51 14.55
C SER A 114 5.47 12.91 15.09
N GLU A 115 5.26 13.88 14.20
CA GLU A 115 4.72 15.18 14.57
C GLU A 115 3.38 15.05 15.28
N GLN A 116 3.23 15.72 16.43
CA GLN A 116 2.04 15.62 17.28
C GLN A 116 1.20 16.91 17.26
N PRO A 117 -0.12 16.84 17.03
CA PRO A 117 -0.94 15.68 16.60
C PRO A 117 -0.98 15.46 15.07
N ALA A 118 -1.27 14.23 14.63
CA ALA A 118 -1.46 13.89 13.22
C ALA A 118 -2.53 14.77 12.53
N SER A 119 -2.30 15.15 11.27
CA SER A 119 -3.25 15.97 10.51
C SER A 119 -4.31 15.12 9.81
N ALA A 120 -5.55 15.58 9.77
CA ALA A 120 -6.62 14.89 9.04
C ALA A 120 -6.57 15.26 7.55
N ILE A 121 -6.47 14.26 6.68
CA ILE A 121 -6.62 14.45 5.22
C ILE A 121 -8.11 14.65 4.88
N VAL A 122 -8.93 13.76 5.43
CA VAL A 122 -10.38 13.81 5.29
C VAL A 122 -11.00 13.26 6.56
N ARG A 123 -12.09 13.90 7.00
CA ARG A 123 -12.98 13.40 8.04
C ARG A 123 -14.39 13.33 7.48
N ILE A 124 -15.07 12.21 7.70
CA ILE A 124 -16.46 12.00 7.31
C ILE A 124 -17.30 11.86 8.58
N ASP A 125 -18.21 12.80 8.77
CA ASP A 125 -19.23 12.75 9.84
C ASP A 125 -20.61 12.30 9.30
N SER A 126 -20.69 11.93 8.01
CA SER A 126 -21.91 11.43 7.37
C SER A 126 -22.30 10.06 7.92
N LYS A 127 -23.59 9.92 8.26
CA LYS A 127 -24.15 8.70 8.86
C LYS A 127 -24.00 7.49 7.93
N GLY A 128 -23.53 6.36 8.46
CA GLY A 128 -23.43 5.09 7.73
C GLY A 128 -22.28 4.99 6.74
N GLN A 129 -21.36 5.97 6.69
CA GLN A 129 -20.17 5.95 5.84
C GLN A 129 -18.89 5.89 6.69
N TYR A 130 -17.88 5.21 6.18
CA TYR A 130 -16.52 5.21 6.71
C TYR A 130 -15.49 5.39 5.58
N VAL A 131 -14.28 5.78 5.93
CA VAL A 131 -13.15 5.89 5.01
C VAL A 131 -12.19 4.73 5.18
N ALA A 132 -11.59 4.31 4.07
CA ALA A 132 -10.78 3.11 4.03
C ALA A 132 -9.66 3.17 2.97
N SER A 133 -8.75 2.21 3.11
CA SER A 133 -7.71 1.83 2.15
C SER A 133 -6.89 3.01 1.60
N PRO A 134 -6.29 3.84 2.47
CA PRO A 134 -5.48 4.96 2.02
C PRO A 134 -4.17 4.47 1.41
N SER A 135 -3.74 5.07 0.32
CA SER A 135 -2.39 4.91 -0.26
C SER A 135 -1.86 6.26 -0.71
N ILE A 136 -0.53 6.45 -0.66
CA ILE A 136 0.12 7.75 -0.89
C ILE A 136 1.29 7.62 -1.87
N ILE A 137 1.44 8.60 -2.76
CA ILE A 137 2.62 8.81 -3.60
C ILE A 137 3.04 10.28 -3.61
N LYS A 138 4.26 10.54 -4.09
CA LYS A 138 4.76 11.87 -4.44
C LYS A 138 5.02 11.93 -5.95
N LEU A 139 4.47 12.94 -6.61
CA LEU A 139 4.72 13.21 -8.03
C LEU A 139 6.08 13.89 -8.23
N PRO A 140 6.68 13.86 -9.44
CA PRO A 140 7.92 14.57 -9.73
C PRO A 140 7.89 16.08 -9.43
N SER A 141 6.70 16.69 -9.49
CA SER A 141 6.49 18.10 -9.12
C SER A 141 6.60 18.39 -7.62
N GLY A 142 6.72 17.36 -6.78
CA GLY A 142 6.68 17.45 -5.33
C GLY A 142 5.29 17.35 -4.72
N ARG A 143 4.22 17.46 -5.54
CA ARG A 143 2.83 17.29 -5.14
C ARG A 143 2.60 15.88 -4.55
N LEU A 144 1.94 15.80 -3.41
CA LEU A 144 1.50 14.54 -2.81
C LEU A 144 0.12 14.17 -3.34
N LEU A 145 -0.12 12.90 -3.63
CA LEU A 145 -1.44 12.35 -3.92
C LEU A 145 -1.78 11.24 -2.94
N VAL A 146 -3.02 11.26 -2.43
CA VAL A 146 -3.58 10.20 -1.58
C VAL A 146 -4.83 9.65 -2.23
N ALA A 147 -4.84 8.34 -2.50
CA ALA A 147 -6.04 7.63 -2.91
C ALA A 147 -6.70 6.98 -1.69
N LEU A 148 -8.03 7.06 -1.62
CA LEU A 148 -8.82 6.44 -0.56
C LEU A 148 -10.22 6.08 -1.06
N GLU A 149 -10.93 5.28 -0.28
CA GLU A 149 -12.32 4.93 -0.56
C GLU A 149 -13.29 5.41 0.52
N ARG A 150 -14.53 5.67 0.10
CA ARG A 150 -15.68 5.71 1.00
C ARG A 150 -16.39 4.38 0.92
N ALA A 151 -16.74 3.82 2.08
CA ALA A 151 -17.46 2.58 2.18
C ALA A 151 -18.70 2.75 3.06
N VAL A 152 -19.71 1.92 2.82
CA VAL A 152 -20.88 1.78 3.67
C VAL A 152 -20.91 0.37 4.23
N THR A 153 -21.40 0.20 5.45
CA THR A 153 -21.64 -1.14 6.01
C THR A 153 -22.86 -1.76 5.32
N TRP A 154 -22.58 -2.70 4.41
CA TRP A 154 -23.51 -3.57 3.66
C TRP A 154 -24.31 -2.89 2.54
N GLY A 155 -23.83 -3.09 1.30
CA GLY A 155 -24.45 -2.67 0.04
C GLY A 155 -23.41 -2.13 -0.95
N GLN A 156 -23.54 -2.47 -2.23
CA GLN A 156 -22.82 -1.76 -3.30
C GLN A 156 -23.66 -0.56 -3.71
N THR A 157 -23.12 0.64 -3.56
CA THR A 157 -23.70 1.86 -4.14
C THR A 157 -22.75 2.40 -5.20
N LYS A 158 -23.25 3.28 -6.07
CA LYS A 158 -22.37 4.03 -6.97
C LYS A 158 -21.30 4.81 -6.19
N GLU A 159 -21.59 5.25 -4.96
CA GLU A 159 -20.64 6.01 -4.14
C GLU A 159 -19.49 5.15 -3.60
N THR A 160 -19.74 3.88 -3.28
CA THR A 160 -18.69 2.99 -2.74
C THR A 160 -17.76 2.43 -3.79
N THR A 161 -18.19 2.41 -5.05
CA THR A 161 -17.35 1.96 -6.18
C THR A 161 -16.43 3.08 -6.70
N MET A 162 -16.67 4.35 -6.33
CA MET A 162 -15.83 5.48 -6.73
C MET A 162 -14.81 5.83 -5.63
N LYS A 163 -13.57 6.06 -6.03
CA LYS A 163 -12.41 6.33 -5.18
C LYS A 163 -12.01 7.78 -5.26
N LEU A 164 -11.58 8.34 -4.14
CA LEU A 164 -11.25 9.76 -4.03
C LEU A 164 -9.75 9.92 -4.08
N ILE A 165 -9.29 10.89 -4.88
CA ILE A 165 -7.91 11.35 -4.89
C ILE A 165 -7.86 12.70 -4.20
N TYR A 166 -7.04 12.80 -3.17
CA TYR A 166 -6.68 14.05 -2.51
C TYR A 166 -5.27 14.44 -2.92
N SER A 167 -5.00 15.75 -2.97
CA SER A 167 -3.70 16.29 -3.28
C SER A 167 -3.27 17.32 -2.24
N SER A 168 -1.95 17.43 -2.05
CA SER A 168 -1.32 18.47 -1.24
C SER A 168 -0.11 19.03 -1.97
N ASP A 169 -0.01 20.35 -2.01
CA ASP A 169 1.11 21.11 -2.60
C ASP A 169 2.03 21.73 -1.54
N ASP A 170 1.71 21.55 -0.25
CA ASP A 170 2.38 22.15 0.90
C ASP A 170 2.98 21.09 1.86
N GLY A 171 3.34 19.93 1.30
CA GLY A 171 3.97 18.84 2.05
C GLY A 171 3.03 18.14 3.05
N GLY A 172 1.72 18.21 2.84
CA GLY A 172 0.72 17.54 3.67
C GLY A 172 0.13 18.39 4.80
N SER A 173 0.42 19.70 4.80
CA SER A 173 -0.19 20.65 5.75
C SER A 173 -1.65 20.92 5.43
N SER A 174 -2.03 20.94 4.16
CA SER A 174 -3.41 21.03 3.70
C SER A 174 -3.69 20.08 2.53
N TRP A 175 -4.95 19.66 2.42
CA TRP A 175 -5.41 18.67 1.45
C TRP A 175 -6.66 19.15 0.73
N GLN A 176 -6.71 18.90 -0.57
CA GLN A 176 -7.88 19.19 -1.41
C GLN A 176 -8.20 18.00 -2.32
N ARG A 177 -9.49 17.76 -2.57
CA ARG A 177 -9.92 16.69 -3.47
C ARG A 177 -9.55 17.05 -4.92
N ALA A 178 -8.73 16.22 -5.56
CA ALA A 178 -8.26 16.38 -6.92
C ALA A 178 -9.13 15.64 -7.96
N ALA A 179 -9.54 14.40 -7.66
CA ALA A 179 -10.26 13.56 -8.62
C ALA A 179 -11.16 12.51 -7.96
N VAL A 180 -11.98 11.87 -8.80
CA VAL A 180 -12.79 10.71 -8.46
C VAL A 180 -12.58 9.64 -9.54
N VAL A 181 -12.20 8.42 -9.16
CA VAL A 181 -11.79 7.34 -10.08
C VAL A 181 -12.57 6.06 -9.77
N GLY A 182 -13.11 5.37 -10.77
CA GLY A 182 -13.85 4.12 -10.56
C GLY A 182 -14.62 3.66 -11.80
N PRO A 183 -15.35 2.53 -11.71
CA PRO A 183 -15.59 1.73 -10.51
C PRO A 183 -14.38 0.86 -10.10
N MET A 184 -14.12 0.74 -8.79
CA MET A 184 -13.03 -0.03 -8.19
C MET A 184 -13.36 -0.35 -6.72
N ASN A 185 -12.59 -1.22 -6.07
CA ASN A 185 -12.52 -1.43 -4.61
C ASN A 185 -11.05 -1.55 -4.17
N TRP A 186 -10.75 -1.18 -2.92
CA TRP A 186 -9.40 -1.23 -2.33
C TRP A 186 -8.31 -0.55 -3.18
N PRO A 187 -8.42 0.77 -3.43
CA PRO A 187 -7.47 1.49 -4.28
C PRO A 187 -6.05 1.47 -3.72
N GLN A 188 -5.07 1.24 -4.59
CA GLN A 188 -3.64 1.36 -4.33
C GLN A 188 -2.99 2.21 -5.43
N ILE A 189 -2.44 3.36 -5.06
CA ILE A 189 -1.75 4.27 -5.98
C ILE A 189 -0.25 4.03 -5.95
N PHE A 190 0.37 3.96 -7.13
CA PHE A 190 1.83 3.79 -7.27
C PHE A 190 2.33 4.49 -8.55
N SER A 191 3.63 4.77 -8.59
CA SER A 191 4.31 5.34 -9.76
C SER A 191 5.42 4.40 -10.22
N CYS A 192 5.62 4.34 -11.53
CA CYS A 192 6.66 3.56 -12.18
C CYS A 192 7.11 4.27 -13.48
N ALA A 193 8.08 3.72 -14.22
CA ALA A 193 8.62 4.39 -15.41
C ALA A 193 7.57 4.82 -16.45
N SER A 194 6.53 4.00 -16.69
CA SER A 194 5.48 4.30 -17.67
C SER A 194 4.39 5.26 -17.17
N GLY A 195 4.42 5.65 -15.89
CA GLY A 195 3.51 6.64 -15.29
C GLY A 195 2.96 6.25 -13.91
N THR A 196 1.93 7.00 -13.49
CA THR A 196 1.21 6.78 -12.23
C THR A 196 -0.09 6.03 -12.48
N TYR A 197 -0.35 5.02 -11.63
CA TYR A 197 -1.49 4.13 -11.76
C TYR A 197 -2.24 3.97 -10.43
N LEU A 198 -3.51 3.63 -10.54
CA LEU A 198 -4.39 3.26 -9.45
C LEU A 198 -4.94 1.85 -9.71
N MET A 199 -4.66 0.90 -8.83
CA MET A 199 -5.08 -0.49 -8.96
C MET A 199 -6.03 -0.90 -7.84
N GLY A 200 -6.96 -1.80 -8.13
CA GLY A 200 -7.88 -2.39 -7.14
C GLY A 200 -8.67 -3.55 -7.76
N THR A 201 -9.83 -3.88 -7.19
CA THR A 201 -10.72 -4.92 -7.73
C THR A 201 -12.01 -4.36 -8.32
N GLU A 202 -12.55 -5.02 -9.35
CA GLU A 202 -13.79 -4.64 -10.03
C GLU A 202 -14.99 -4.59 -9.06
N ARG A 203 -15.06 -5.57 -8.16
CA ARG A 203 -16.11 -5.74 -7.16
C ARG A 203 -15.51 -6.13 -5.79
N HIS A 204 -16.40 -6.28 -4.82
CA HIS A 204 -16.12 -6.94 -3.54
C HIS A 204 -16.15 -8.49 -3.72
N PHE A 205 -16.01 -9.26 -2.64
CA PHE A 205 -16.08 -10.74 -2.61
C PHE A 205 -17.24 -11.28 -3.46
N SER A 206 -16.95 -11.78 -4.66
CA SER A 206 -17.94 -12.30 -5.60
C SER A 206 -17.29 -13.19 -6.65
N ALA A 207 -18.07 -14.04 -7.31
CA ALA A 207 -17.57 -14.86 -8.41
C ALA A 207 -16.98 -14.01 -9.54
N ASN A 208 -15.89 -14.51 -10.14
CA ASN A 208 -15.14 -13.84 -11.20
C ASN A 208 -14.76 -12.38 -10.87
N ASN A 209 -14.34 -12.09 -9.64
CA ASN A 209 -13.90 -10.76 -9.24
C ASN A 209 -12.48 -10.49 -9.74
N ASN A 210 -12.28 -9.45 -10.55
CA ASN A 210 -11.02 -9.25 -11.26
C ASN A 210 -10.24 -8.02 -10.77
N LEU A 211 -8.92 -8.04 -11.00
CA LEU A 211 -8.10 -6.85 -10.85
C LEU A 211 -8.41 -5.84 -11.95
N VAL A 212 -8.43 -4.57 -11.57
CA VAL A 212 -8.61 -3.44 -12.49
C VAL A 212 -7.56 -2.38 -12.22
N ILE A 213 -7.17 -1.65 -13.26
CA ILE A 213 -6.17 -0.58 -13.18
C ILE A 213 -6.61 0.66 -13.96
N SER A 214 -6.32 1.84 -13.41
CA SER A 214 -6.52 3.14 -14.06
C SER A 214 -5.18 3.87 -14.14
N LYS A 215 -4.94 4.60 -15.24
CA LYS A 215 -3.73 5.39 -15.47
C LYS A 215 -4.03 6.88 -15.31
N MET A 216 -3.16 7.60 -14.62
CA MET A 216 -3.19 9.07 -14.57
C MET A 216 -2.87 9.64 -15.95
N LEU A 217 -3.68 10.59 -16.44
CA LEU A 217 -3.60 11.13 -17.80
C LEU A 217 -3.02 12.54 -17.88
N ASP A 218 -2.75 13.16 -16.74
CA ASP A 218 -2.14 14.49 -16.61
C ASP A 218 -0.98 14.47 -15.59
N ASP A 219 -0.38 15.62 -15.34
CA ASP A 219 0.72 15.84 -14.40
C ASP A 219 0.27 16.30 -12.99
N LYS A 220 -1.04 16.40 -12.76
CA LYS A 220 -1.64 16.98 -11.55
C LYS A 220 -2.47 15.99 -10.73
N GLY A 221 -2.76 14.81 -11.28
CA GLY A 221 -3.65 13.82 -10.67
C GLY A 221 -5.13 14.15 -10.81
N THR A 222 -5.52 15.02 -11.76
CA THR A 222 -6.92 15.46 -11.92
C THR A 222 -7.69 14.64 -12.95
N SER A 223 -6.99 13.98 -13.87
CA SER A 223 -7.55 13.19 -14.96
C SER A 223 -7.02 11.76 -14.94
N TRP A 224 -7.91 10.79 -15.09
CA TRP A 224 -7.62 9.36 -14.97
C TRP A 224 -8.37 8.58 -16.06
N SER A 225 -7.77 7.50 -16.55
CA SER A 225 -8.44 6.61 -17.49
C SER A 225 -9.58 5.84 -16.83
N VAL A 226 -10.54 5.37 -17.61
CA VAL A 226 -11.50 4.37 -17.14
C VAL A 226 -10.72 3.12 -16.66
N PRO A 227 -11.10 2.50 -15.53
CA PRO A 227 -10.45 1.26 -15.08
C PRO A 227 -10.51 0.16 -16.14
N THR A 228 -9.36 -0.43 -16.44
CA THR A 228 -9.21 -1.56 -17.36
C THR A 228 -9.04 -2.84 -16.57
N LYS A 229 -9.74 -3.90 -17.00
CA LYS A 229 -9.68 -5.23 -16.39
C LYS A 229 -8.37 -5.93 -16.77
N LEU A 230 -7.66 -6.48 -15.78
CA LEU A 230 -6.37 -7.14 -15.96
C LEU A 230 -6.41 -8.66 -15.85
N THR A 231 -7.37 -9.19 -15.09
CA THR A 231 -7.54 -10.64 -14.91
C THR A 231 -8.90 -11.06 -15.45
N ASP A 232 -9.05 -12.34 -15.76
CA ASP A 232 -10.34 -12.94 -16.11
C ASP A 232 -10.42 -14.39 -15.61
N GLY A 233 -11.63 -14.84 -15.30
CA GLY A 233 -11.93 -16.19 -14.84
C GLY A 233 -11.47 -16.54 -13.43
N ILE A 234 -10.79 -15.64 -12.72
CA ILE A 234 -10.37 -15.79 -11.32
C ILE A 234 -11.18 -14.88 -10.39
N SER A 235 -11.10 -15.14 -9.08
CA SER A 235 -11.74 -14.30 -8.07
C SER A 235 -10.70 -13.75 -7.09
N VAL A 236 -10.31 -12.51 -7.31
CA VAL A 236 -9.26 -11.79 -6.60
C VAL A 236 -9.80 -11.03 -5.38
N VAL A 237 -8.98 -11.00 -4.35
CA VAL A 237 -9.06 -10.11 -3.19
C VAL A 237 -7.73 -9.39 -3.06
N SER A 238 -7.76 -8.08 -2.85
CA SER A 238 -6.53 -7.25 -2.80
C SER A 238 -6.69 -6.08 -1.81
N ALA A 239 -7.24 -6.36 -0.63
CA ALA A 239 -7.35 -5.35 0.42
C ALA A 239 -5.94 -4.89 0.87
N ASN A 240 -5.60 -3.64 0.58
CA ASN A 240 -4.41 -2.90 1.04
C ASN A 240 -3.07 -3.69 1.04
N GLN A 241 -2.83 -4.46 -0.02
CA GLN A 241 -1.57 -5.13 -0.30
C GLN A 241 -0.70 -4.20 -1.13
N GLY A 242 0.50 -3.84 -0.69
CA GLY A 242 1.35 -2.88 -1.41
C GLY A 242 1.66 -3.28 -2.86
N VAL A 243 2.28 -2.36 -3.61
CA VAL A 243 2.84 -2.61 -4.95
C VAL A 243 4.34 -2.41 -4.87
N ASP A 244 5.10 -3.44 -5.24
CA ASP A 244 6.56 -3.34 -5.34
C ASP A 244 6.92 -2.83 -6.73
N VAL A 245 7.69 -1.73 -6.78
CA VAL A 245 8.27 -1.19 -8.00
C VAL A 245 9.78 -1.22 -7.83
N SER A 246 10.42 -2.20 -8.44
CA SER A 246 11.87 -2.42 -8.30
C SER A 246 12.43 -3.24 -9.46
N LEU A 247 13.72 -3.05 -9.76
CA LEU A 247 14.44 -3.76 -10.82
C LEU A 247 13.75 -3.73 -12.20
N GLY A 248 13.16 -2.60 -12.59
CA GLY A 248 12.48 -2.50 -13.90
C GLY A 248 11.10 -3.15 -13.95
N ARG A 249 10.52 -3.53 -12.80
CA ARG A 249 9.29 -4.30 -12.71
C ARG A 249 8.30 -3.69 -11.74
N VAL A 250 7.03 -3.92 -12.02
CA VAL A 250 5.91 -3.68 -11.11
C VAL A 250 5.33 -5.02 -10.70
N THR A 251 5.30 -5.31 -9.40
CA THR A 251 4.72 -6.54 -8.87
C THR A 251 3.62 -6.27 -7.86
N LYS A 252 2.50 -6.96 -8.03
CA LYS A 252 1.34 -6.91 -7.15
C LYS A 252 1.04 -8.30 -6.60
N ALA A 253 1.01 -8.44 -5.28
CA ALA A 253 0.43 -9.61 -4.62
C ALA A 253 -1.07 -9.41 -4.35
N PHE A 254 -1.80 -10.52 -4.32
CA PHE A 254 -3.24 -10.60 -4.08
C PHE A 254 -3.64 -12.03 -3.70
N GLU A 255 -4.82 -12.21 -3.09
CA GLU A 255 -5.37 -13.54 -2.87
C GLU A 255 -6.38 -13.93 -3.93
N VAL A 256 -6.44 -15.23 -4.20
CA VAL A 256 -7.45 -15.84 -5.06
C VAL A 256 -8.31 -16.78 -4.24
N ILE A 257 -9.61 -16.80 -4.52
CA ILE A 257 -10.57 -17.76 -3.97
C ILE A 257 -10.92 -18.77 -5.07
N PRO A 258 -10.31 -19.98 -5.08
CA PRO A 258 -10.41 -20.90 -6.22
C PRO A 258 -11.83 -21.32 -6.59
N SER A 259 -12.75 -21.48 -5.63
CA SER A 259 -14.15 -21.86 -5.95
C SER A 259 -15.01 -20.74 -6.51
N LEU A 260 -14.54 -19.50 -6.43
CA LEU A 260 -15.22 -18.35 -7.02
C LEU A 260 -14.69 -18.03 -8.43
N ALA A 261 -13.74 -18.83 -8.94
CA ALA A 261 -13.32 -18.81 -10.34
C ALA A 261 -14.47 -19.19 -11.28
N ALA A 262 -14.45 -18.66 -12.50
CA ALA A 262 -15.46 -18.93 -13.52
C ALA A 262 -14.78 -19.24 -14.87
N PRO A 263 -14.88 -20.49 -15.38
CA PRO A 263 -15.56 -21.63 -14.78
C PRO A 263 -14.84 -22.17 -13.53
N LEU A 264 -15.57 -22.92 -12.70
CA LEU A 264 -14.97 -23.67 -11.59
C LEU A 264 -13.96 -24.70 -12.12
N VAL A 265 -12.76 -24.72 -11.55
CA VAL A 265 -11.70 -25.67 -11.92
C VAL A 265 -12.09 -27.10 -11.56
N LYS A 266 -12.06 -27.97 -12.57
CA LYS A 266 -12.33 -29.41 -12.47
C LYS A 266 -11.62 -30.19 -13.56
N THR A 267 -11.38 -31.47 -13.30
CA THR A 267 -10.76 -32.44 -14.20
C THR A 267 -11.34 -33.83 -13.94
N ASN A 268 -11.07 -34.80 -14.79
CA ASN A 268 -11.51 -36.18 -14.58
C ASN A 268 -10.31 -37.08 -14.25
N LEU A 269 -10.55 -38.06 -13.38
CA LEU A 269 -9.59 -39.12 -13.11
C LEU A 269 -9.44 -40.00 -14.35
N THR A 270 -8.21 -40.35 -14.71
CA THR A 270 -7.94 -41.25 -15.85
C THR A 270 -7.83 -42.71 -15.42
N GLN A 271 -7.76 -42.97 -14.12
CA GLN A 271 -7.62 -44.29 -13.54
C GLN A 271 -8.51 -44.42 -12.30
N ALA A 272 -8.94 -45.64 -12.01
CA ALA A 272 -9.63 -45.93 -10.76
C ALA A 272 -8.67 -45.80 -9.58
N VAL A 273 -9.12 -45.17 -8.48
CA VAL A 273 -8.32 -44.95 -7.28
C VAL A 273 -8.95 -45.70 -6.11
N LYS A 274 -8.20 -46.61 -5.51
CA LYS A 274 -8.61 -47.29 -4.27
C LYS A 274 -8.31 -46.38 -3.09
N VAL A 275 -9.36 -45.93 -2.41
CA VAL A 275 -9.27 -45.15 -1.17
C VAL A 275 -9.32 -46.11 0.00
N VAL A 276 -8.18 -46.25 0.68
CA VAL A 276 -8.06 -47.04 1.90
C VAL A 276 -8.49 -46.17 3.08
N ILE A 277 -9.34 -46.72 3.95
CA ILE A 277 -9.78 -46.06 5.18
C ILE A 277 -9.32 -46.93 6.35
N GLU A 278 -8.40 -46.39 7.12
CA GLU A 278 -7.78 -47.00 8.29
C GLU A 278 -7.77 -45.99 9.44
N GLY A 279 -7.98 -46.45 10.67
CA GLY A 279 -8.15 -45.57 11.82
C GLY A 279 -9.55 -44.93 11.85
N GLY A 280 -10.25 -45.05 12.98
CA GLY A 280 -11.53 -44.39 13.18
C GLY A 280 -11.38 -42.87 13.38
N VAL A 281 -12.50 -42.22 13.68
CA VAL A 281 -12.53 -40.78 14.09
C VAL A 281 -11.78 -40.51 15.40
N ASP A 282 -11.36 -41.55 16.11
CA ASP A 282 -10.65 -41.49 17.39
C ASP A 282 -9.16 -41.91 17.28
N GLY A 283 -8.66 -42.23 16.07
CA GLY A 283 -7.22 -42.51 15.85
C GLY A 283 -6.34 -41.25 16.04
N PRO A 284 -5.00 -41.36 16.22
CA PRO A 284 -4.14 -40.18 16.33
C PRO A 284 -4.35 -39.27 15.12
N THR A 285 -4.70 -38.00 15.38
CA THR A 285 -5.50 -37.21 14.43
C THR A 285 -4.74 -36.70 13.20
N TRP A 286 -3.43 -36.94 13.14
CA TRP A 286 -2.48 -36.27 12.25
C TRP A 286 -1.69 -37.18 11.32
N GLU A 287 -1.76 -38.50 11.50
CA GLU A 287 -0.93 -39.46 10.75
C GLU A 287 -1.69 -40.16 9.60
N HIS A 288 -2.79 -39.60 9.08
CA HIS A 288 -3.51 -40.21 7.96
C HIS A 288 -2.72 -40.11 6.64
N GLN A 289 -1.73 -41.00 6.55
CA GLN A 289 -1.27 -41.64 5.34
C GLN A 289 -2.29 -42.72 4.94
N PRO A 290 -2.50 -42.97 3.64
CA PRO A 290 -1.63 -42.58 2.54
C PRO A 290 -2.04 -41.28 1.82
N VAL A 291 -1.02 -40.54 1.36
CA VAL A 291 -1.18 -39.61 0.22
C VAL A 291 -1.48 -40.44 -1.04
N LEU A 292 -2.57 -40.11 -1.73
CA LEU A 292 -3.01 -40.84 -2.92
C LEU A 292 -2.55 -40.12 -4.19
N GLU A 293 -2.13 -40.88 -5.20
CA GLU A 293 -1.86 -40.35 -6.54
C GLU A 293 -3.17 -40.35 -7.35
N LEU A 294 -3.67 -39.15 -7.65
CA LEU A 294 -4.83 -38.93 -8.51
C LEU A 294 -4.33 -38.64 -9.93
N HIS A 295 -4.38 -39.65 -10.81
CA HIS A 295 -4.08 -39.46 -12.23
C HIS A 295 -5.24 -38.71 -12.91
N VAL A 296 -4.95 -37.57 -13.53
CA VAL A 296 -5.96 -36.65 -14.06
C VAL A 296 -5.73 -36.32 -15.54
N LEU A 297 -6.77 -35.84 -16.23
CA LEU A 297 -6.66 -35.39 -17.62
C LEU A 297 -5.84 -34.09 -17.75
N ASP A 298 -5.95 -33.22 -16.76
CA ASP A 298 -5.36 -31.89 -16.71
C ASP A 298 -5.17 -31.46 -15.25
N THR A 299 -4.04 -30.80 -14.97
CA THR A 299 -3.68 -30.22 -13.65
C THR A 299 -3.84 -28.71 -13.61
N THR A 300 -4.20 -28.07 -14.72
CA THR A 300 -4.32 -26.61 -14.83
C THR A 300 -5.34 -26.06 -13.84
N GLY A 301 -4.96 -24.99 -13.12
CA GLY A 301 -5.82 -24.31 -12.14
C GLY A 301 -5.91 -24.98 -10.76
N PHE A 302 -5.35 -26.18 -10.58
CA PHE A 302 -5.19 -26.75 -9.24
C PHE A 302 -3.98 -26.12 -8.54
N VAL A 303 -4.13 -25.86 -7.24
CA VAL A 303 -3.12 -25.14 -6.46
C VAL A 303 -2.70 -25.96 -5.24
N LEU A 304 -1.40 -25.95 -4.95
CA LEU A 304 -0.82 -26.62 -3.79
C LEU A 304 -1.54 -26.26 -2.49
N TYR A 305 -1.72 -27.24 -1.58
CA TYR A 305 -2.35 -27.10 -0.26
C TYR A 305 -3.84 -26.76 -0.24
N THR A 306 -4.50 -26.66 -1.40
CA THR A 306 -5.94 -26.40 -1.48
C THR A 306 -6.77 -27.68 -1.37
N LEU A 307 -8.00 -27.51 -0.86
CA LEU A 307 -9.01 -28.55 -0.75
C LEU A 307 -9.67 -28.82 -2.12
N VAL A 308 -9.71 -30.10 -2.47
CA VAL A 308 -10.41 -30.64 -3.63
C VAL A 308 -11.40 -31.71 -3.19
N LYS A 309 -12.34 -32.05 -4.06
CA LYS A 309 -13.31 -33.11 -3.80
C LYS A 309 -13.55 -33.97 -5.03
N VAL A 310 -13.97 -35.21 -4.77
CA VAL A 310 -14.52 -36.13 -5.75
C VAL A 310 -15.94 -36.48 -5.32
N PRO A 311 -16.99 -36.13 -6.09
CA PRO A 311 -18.35 -36.61 -5.82
C PRO A 311 -18.39 -38.14 -5.79
N TYR A 312 -19.09 -38.70 -4.80
CA TYR A 312 -19.24 -40.13 -4.62
C TYR A 312 -20.64 -40.43 -4.07
N ARG A 313 -21.48 -41.04 -4.91
CA ARG A 313 -22.92 -41.27 -4.65
C ARG A 313 -23.63 -39.94 -4.38
N ASP A 314 -24.32 -39.83 -3.26
CA ASP A 314 -25.03 -38.64 -2.76
C ASP A 314 -24.12 -37.68 -1.99
N LYS A 315 -22.82 -38.01 -1.82
CA LYS A 315 -21.86 -37.27 -0.99
C LYS A 315 -20.60 -36.89 -1.78
N ALA A 316 -19.58 -36.39 -1.09
CA ALA A 316 -18.27 -36.13 -1.66
C ALA A 316 -17.15 -36.61 -0.73
N LEU A 317 -16.06 -37.08 -1.32
CA LEU A 317 -14.80 -37.29 -0.62
C LEU A 317 -13.92 -36.07 -0.81
N PHE A 318 -13.33 -35.60 0.27
CA PHE A 318 -12.47 -34.42 0.29
C PHE A 318 -11.00 -34.81 0.43
N PHE A 319 -10.15 -34.15 -0.33
CA PHE A 319 -8.71 -34.34 -0.30
C PHE A 319 -8.02 -32.98 -0.28
N ARG A 320 -6.78 -32.94 0.19
CA ARG A 320 -5.94 -31.74 0.13
C ARG A 320 -4.72 -32.01 -0.69
N ILE A 321 -4.42 -31.09 -1.61
CA ILE A 321 -3.32 -31.24 -2.55
C ILE A 321 -1.99 -31.11 -1.79
N ASP A 322 -1.16 -32.15 -1.88
CA ASP A 322 0.19 -32.19 -1.34
C ASP A 322 1.25 -31.90 -2.41
N LYS A 323 1.01 -32.35 -3.65
CA LYS A 323 1.91 -32.12 -4.78
C LYS A 323 1.15 -32.14 -6.10
N ILE A 324 1.66 -31.39 -7.08
CA ILE A 324 1.18 -31.39 -8.47
C ILE A 324 2.35 -31.70 -9.39
N ASP A 325 2.24 -32.77 -10.18
CA ASP A 325 3.16 -33.11 -11.27
C ASP A 325 2.43 -32.93 -12.60
N ALA A 326 2.54 -31.73 -13.18
CA ALA A 326 1.89 -31.39 -14.44
C ALA A 326 2.42 -32.23 -15.62
N GLY A 327 3.70 -32.63 -15.59
CA GLY A 327 4.32 -33.42 -16.66
C GLY A 327 3.77 -34.85 -16.72
N ARG A 328 3.51 -35.45 -15.54
CA ARG A 328 2.90 -36.78 -15.42
C ARG A 328 1.37 -36.74 -15.30
N LYS A 329 0.79 -35.55 -15.17
CA LYS A 329 -0.64 -35.30 -14.90
C LYS A 329 -1.13 -36.03 -13.64
N ILE A 330 -0.38 -35.86 -12.56
CA ILE A 330 -0.67 -36.48 -11.26
C ILE A 330 -0.87 -35.38 -10.22
N VAL A 331 -1.96 -35.48 -9.46
CA VAL A 331 -2.17 -34.70 -8.24
C VAL A 331 -2.02 -35.65 -7.05
N SER A 332 -0.97 -35.48 -6.26
CA SER A 332 -0.82 -36.20 -4.99
C SER A 332 -1.65 -35.49 -3.94
N ALA A 333 -2.60 -36.19 -3.33
CA ALA A 333 -3.53 -35.58 -2.39
C ALA A 333 -3.76 -36.44 -1.14
N ARG A 334 -3.75 -35.81 0.03
CA ARG A 334 -4.07 -36.44 1.31
C ARG A 334 -5.58 -36.53 1.48
N LEU A 335 -6.09 -37.70 1.87
CA LEU A 335 -7.49 -37.86 2.28
C LEU A 335 -7.77 -37.05 3.56
N GLU A 336 -8.80 -36.21 3.54
CA GLU A 336 -9.16 -35.43 4.72
C GLU A 336 -9.87 -36.28 5.78
N ARG A 337 -9.53 -36.10 7.05
CA ARG A 337 -9.99 -36.95 8.15
C ARG A 337 -11.49 -36.83 8.42
N PHE A 338 -12.08 -35.66 8.17
CA PHE A 338 -13.53 -35.49 8.36
C PHE A 338 -14.37 -36.36 7.42
N ASN A 339 -13.81 -36.93 6.35
CA ASN A 339 -14.50 -37.97 5.56
C ASN A 339 -14.86 -39.19 6.42
N LEU A 340 -14.08 -39.49 7.46
CA LEU A 340 -14.24 -40.64 8.33
C LEU A 340 -15.48 -40.57 9.22
N PHE A 341 -16.15 -39.42 9.31
CA PHE A 341 -17.40 -39.30 10.08
C PHE A 341 -18.56 -40.04 9.42
N TRP A 342 -18.56 -40.15 8.10
CA TRP A 342 -19.63 -40.83 7.36
C TRP A 342 -19.14 -42.03 6.56
N GLN A 343 -17.87 -42.09 6.17
CA GLN A 343 -17.31 -43.21 5.42
C GLN A 343 -16.30 -43.97 6.28
N LYS A 344 -16.65 -45.22 6.65
CA LYS A 344 -15.86 -46.07 7.54
C LYS A 344 -15.13 -47.21 6.82
N GLU A 345 -15.53 -47.51 5.59
CA GLU A 345 -15.00 -48.62 4.80
C GLU A 345 -14.23 -48.11 3.59
N GLY A 346 -13.20 -48.84 3.17
CA GLY A 346 -12.48 -48.54 1.93
C GLY A 346 -13.40 -48.58 0.72
N LEU A 347 -13.11 -47.75 -0.29
CA LEU A 347 -13.91 -47.63 -1.51
C LEU A 347 -13.03 -47.49 -2.74
N THR A 348 -13.65 -47.53 -3.92
CA THR A 348 -12.97 -47.25 -5.20
C THR A 348 -13.65 -46.10 -5.90
N LEU A 349 -12.89 -45.07 -6.22
CA LEU A 349 -13.28 -44.02 -7.15
C LEU A 349 -13.07 -44.56 -8.57
N GLY A 350 -14.10 -44.49 -9.42
CA GLY A 350 -14.01 -44.96 -10.79
C GLY A 350 -13.07 -44.10 -11.63
N ALA A 351 -12.53 -44.69 -12.70
CA ALA A 351 -12.05 -43.88 -13.82
C ALA A 351 -13.18 -42.96 -14.30
N ASP A 352 -12.84 -41.78 -14.77
CA ASP A 352 -13.73 -40.69 -15.15
C ASP A 352 -14.44 -39.94 -14.00
N SER A 353 -14.21 -40.30 -12.74
CA SER A 353 -14.71 -39.49 -11.61
C SER A 353 -14.20 -38.05 -11.70
N THR A 354 -15.05 -37.06 -11.42
CA THR A 354 -14.65 -35.64 -11.47
C THR A 354 -13.92 -35.23 -10.20
N LEU A 355 -12.67 -34.82 -10.33
CA LEU A 355 -11.93 -34.07 -9.31
C LEU A 355 -12.19 -32.58 -9.52
N GLN A 356 -12.59 -31.86 -8.47
CA GLN A 356 -12.84 -30.42 -8.55
C GLN A 356 -12.38 -29.69 -7.30
N VAL A 357 -12.10 -28.40 -7.44
CA VAL A 357 -11.86 -27.51 -6.30
C VAL A 357 -13.05 -27.58 -5.34
N ALA A 358 -12.75 -27.67 -4.05
CA ALA A 358 -13.73 -27.75 -2.98
C ALA A 358 -13.59 -26.63 -1.95
N SER A 359 -12.41 -26.00 -1.85
CA SER A 359 -12.22 -24.85 -0.96
C SER A 359 -13.20 -23.75 -1.33
N GLY A 360 -13.90 -23.18 -0.36
CA GLY A 360 -14.76 -22.04 -0.65
C GLY A 360 -14.82 -21.02 0.45
N ALA A 361 -15.16 -19.80 0.03
CA ALA A 361 -15.17 -18.64 0.88
C ALA A 361 -16.06 -17.55 0.26
N GLN A 362 -17.36 -17.58 0.54
CA GLN A 362 -18.20 -16.37 0.42
C GLN A 362 -18.11 -15.49 1.68
N ILE A 363 -17.22 -15.85 2.61
CA ILE A 363 -17.00 -15.17 3.88
C ILE A 363 -15.52 -14.87 4.06
N TYR A 364 -15.25 -13.79 4.80
CA TYR A 364 -13.91 -13.43 5.23
C TYR A 364 -13.32 -14.55 6.11
N GLY A 365 -12.08 -14.96 5.81
CA GLY A 365 -11.41 -16.05 6.51
C GLY A 365 -11.98 -17.45 6.25
N GLY A 366 -12.56 -17.68 5.06
CA GLY A 366 -12.95 -19.01 4.59
C GLY A 366 -11.76 -19.94 4.32
N VAL A 367 -12.02 -21.12 3.75
CA VAL A 367 -11.01 -22.18 3.59
C VAL A 367 -10.16 -21.94 2.33
N ASP A 368 -8.83 -22.07 2.47
CA ASP A 368 -7.79 -22.06 1.43
C ASP A 368 -7.84 -20.88 0.44
N TRP A 369 -7.67 -19.67 0.96
CA TRP A 369 -7.26 -18.54 0.11
C TRP A 369 -5.86 -18.81 -0.45
N VAL A 370 -5.66 -18.49 -1.72
CA VAL A 370 -4.41 -18.73 -2.43
C VAL A 370 -3.63 -17.44 -2.53
N ALA A 371 -2.41 -17.40 -2.00
CA ALA A 371 -1.50 -16.29 -2.21
C ALA A 371 -1.00 -16.33 -3.67
N SER A 372 -1.24 -15.25 -4.42
CA SER A 372 -0.83 -15.09 -5.82
C SER A 372 -0.14 -13.74 -6.04
N ALA A 373 0.56 -13.62 -7.16
CA ALA A 373 1.11 -12.35 -7.58
C ALA A 373 1.14 -12.26 -9.12
N MET A 374 1.19 -11.04 -9.62
CA MET A 374 1.45 -10.75 -11.02
C MET A 374 2.54 -9.69 -11.15
N SER A 375 3.34 -9.80 -12.21
CA SER A 375 4.45 -8.90 -12.47
C SER A 375 4.43 -8.40 -13.91
N ALA A 376 4.73 -7.12 -14.13
CA ALA A 376 4.85 -6.50 -15.45
C ALA A 376 6.14 -5.66 -15.56
N ASP A 377 6.59 -5.43 -16.80
CA ASP A 377 7.67 -4.49 -17.10
C ASP A 377 7.18 -3.08 -16.81
N GLU A 378 7.93 -2.31 -16.03
CA GLU A 378 7.48 -0.98 -15.61
C GLU A 378 7.39 0.05 -16.74
N THR A 379 8.08 -0.21 -17.87
CA THR A 379 8.08 0.63 -19.06
C THR A 379 6.89 0.36 -19.99
N ALA A 380 6.21 -0.78 -19.81
CA ALA A 380 5.03 -1.15 -20.59
C ALA A 380 3.79 -0.34 -20.16
N ASP A 381 2.77 -0.30 -21.02
CA ASP A 381 1.45 0.20 -20.61
C ASP A 381 0.77 -0.84 -19.71
N LEU A 382 0.79 -0.59 -18.40
CA LEU A 382 0.26 -1.53 -17.41
C LEU A 382 -1.26 -1.76 -17.50
N ARG A 383 -1.97 -1.02 -18.35
CA ARG A 383 -3.39 -1.27 -18.68
C ARG A 383 -3.57 -2.47 -19.62
N ASP A 384 -2.53 -2.87 -20.34
CA ASP A 384 -2.58 -4.04 -21.22
C ASP A 384 -2.48 -5.32 -20.36
N PRO A 385 -3.54 -6.17 -20.33
CA PRO A 385 -3.50 -7.42 -19.58
C PRO A 385 -2.37 -8.35 -20.01
N SER A 386 -1.94 -8.28 -21.28
CA SER A 386 -0.87 -9.12 -21.81
C SER A 386 0.54 -8.72 -21.34
N ALA A 387 0.69 -7.53 -20.75
CA ALA A 387 1.95 -7.09 -20.13
C ALA A 387 2.27 -7.81 -18.81
N TRP A 388 1.28 -8.50 -18.24
CA TRP A 388 1.37 -9.11 -16.92
C TRP A 388 1.60 -10.62 -16.98
N VAL A 389 2.52 -11.10 -16.15
CA VAL A 389 2.77 -12.52 -15.92
C VAL A 389 2.24 -12.90 -14.55
N LEU A 390 1.29 -13.84 -14.51
CA LEU A 390 0.64 -14.35 -13.30
C LEU A 390 1.41 -15.57 -12.74
N SER A 391 1.50 -15.68 -11.42
CA SER A 391 2.01 -16.89 -10.76
C SER A 391 0.93 -17.96 -10.61
N ASP A 392 1.33 -19.23 -10.47
CA ASP A 392 0.41 -20.36 -10.24
C ASP A 392 -0.26 -20.34 -8.84
N GLY A 393 0.13 -19.40 -7.99
CA GLY A 393 -0.30 -19.27 -6.61
C GLY A 393 0.15 -20.41 -5.68
N VAL A 394 -0.02 -20.21 -4.38
CA VAL A 394 0.18 -21.24 -3.36
C VAL A 394 -0.93 -21.14 -2.31
N GLY A 395 -1.48 -22.27 -1.87
CA GLY A 395 -2.45 -22.33 -0.77
C GLY A 395 -1.76 -22.33 0.59
N ASN A 396 -2.54 -22.17 1.66
CA ASN A 396 -2.02 -22.18 3.02
C ASN A 396 -1.75 -23.61 3.51
N PRO A 397 -0.50 -23.98 3.88
CA PRO A 397 -0.18 -25.33 4.32
C PRO A 397 -0.64 -25.64 5.75
N ALA A 398 -1.16 -24.68 6.52
CA ALA A 398 -1.54 -24.88 7.93
C ALA A 398 -2.48 -26.08 8.13
N SER A 399 -3.47 -26.27 7.26
CA SER A 399 -4.41 -27.39 7.36
C SER A 399 -3.78 -28.74 6.96
N MET A 400 -2.67 -28.76 6.21
CA MET A 400 -1.87 -29.98 6.02
C MET A 400 -1.12 -30.34 7.30
N TYR A 401 -0.61 -29.34 8.03
CA TYR A 401 0.24 -29.51 9.21
C TYR A 401 -0.43 -29.03 10.50
N SER A 402 -1.74 -29.26 10.64
CA SER A 402 -2.53 -28.65 11.72
C SER A 402 -2.08 -29.10 13.11
N ASN A 403 -1.58 -30.34 13.24
CA ASN A 403 -1.00 -30.84 14.48
C ASN A 403 0.32 -30.16 14.82
N GLU A 404 1.25 -30.02 13.87
CA GLU A 404 2.49 -29.30 14.06
C GLU A 404 2.20 -27.84 14.42
N MET A 405 1.22 -27.23 13.75
CA MET A 405 0.78 -25.87 14.05
C MET A 405 0.25 -25.75 15.49
N ARG A 406 -0.47 -26.76 15.98
CA ARG A 406 -0.91 -26.78 17.38
C ARG A 406 0.23 -27.05 18.35
N ALA A 407 1.06 -28.05 18.09
CA ALA A 407 2.14 -28.48 18.98
C ALA A 407 3.25 -27.44 19.12
N LEU A 408 3.57 -26.73 18.05
CA LEU A 408 4.65 -25.73 18.03
C LEU A 408 4.17 -24.32 18.36
N PHE A 409 2.96 -23.96 17.92
CA PHE A 409 2.48 -22.57 17.96
C PHE A 409 1.21 -22.39 18.81
N ASP A 410 0.66 -23.46 19.40
CA ASP A 410 -0.64 -23.41 20.09
C ASP A 410 -1.75 -22.82 19.19
N ALA A 411 -1.60 -22.91 17.86
CA ALA A 411 -2.48 -22.22 16.91
C ALA A 411 -3.91 -22.77 16.95
N ALA A 412 -4.88 -21.85 16.95
CA ALA A 412 -6.31 -22.16 16.93
C ALA A 412 -6.86 -22.11 15.50
N PHE A 413 -7.26 -23.26 14.96
CA PHE A 413 -8.03 -23.39 13.73
C PHE A 413 -9.53 -23.13 13.92
N ARG A 414 -10.12 -22.35 13.01
CA ARG A 414 -11.56 -22.07 13.02
C ARG A 414 -12.32 -23.19 12.32
N GLY A 415 -13.05 -23.99 13.09
CA GLY A 415 -13.81 -25.14 12.56
C GLY A 415 -15.33 -24.98 12.58
N ASP A 416 -15.88 -23.80 12.90
CA ASP A 416 -17.32 -23.59 13.14
C ASP A 416 -18.21 -23.75 11.88
N SER A 417 -19.53 -23.71 12.08
CA SER A 417 -20.52 -23.97 11.02
C SER A 417 -20.38 -23.04 9.82
N SER A 418 -19.99 -21.78 10.01
CA SER A 418 -19.85 -20.84 8.90
C SER A 418 -18.67 -21.21 7.99
N VAL A 419 -17.55 -21.67 8.57
CA VAL A 419 -16.40 -22.19 7.81
C VAL A 419 -16.79 -23.48 7.09
N ARG A 420 -17.50 -24.40 7.75
CA ARG A 420 -17.99 -25.64 7.12
C ARG A 420 -18.92 -25.35 5.93
N GLN A 421 -19.86 -24.42 6.08
CA GLN A 421 -20.78 -24.00 5.02
C GLN A 421 -20.09 -23.29 3.85
N SER A 422 -18.88 -22.78 4.05
CA SER A 422 -18.12 -22.14 2.97
C SER A 422 -17.52 -23.13 1.97
N ILE A 423 -17.39 -24.41 2.33
CA ILE A 423 -16.85 -25.46 1.47
C ILE A 423 -17.91 -25.95 0.47
N VAL A 424 -17.52 -26.07 -0.79
CA VAL A 424 -18.45 -26.44 -1.87
C VAL A 424 -18.95 -27.86 -1.67
N GLY A 425 -20.25 -28.03 -1.44
CA GLY A 425 -20.90 -29.33 -1.28
C GLY A 425 -20.43 -30.10 -0.03
N PHE A 426 -20.13 -29.38 1.04
CA PHE A 426 -19.83 -29.97 2.34
C PHE A 426 -21.08 -30.60 2.95
N ASP A 427 -21.10 -31.94 2.99
CA ASP A 427 -22.17 -32.73 3.61
C ASP A 427 -21.54 -33.89 4.41
N VAL A 428 -21.12 -33.59 5.63
CA VAL A 428 -20.49 -34.53 6.57
C VAL A 428 -21.40 -34.65 7.80
N PRO A 429 -22.32 -35.63 7.82
CA PRO A 429 -23.20 -35.85 8.96
C PRO A 429 -22.43 -36.13 10.26
N GLY A 430 -22.89 -35.55 11.37
CA GLY A 430 -22.31 -35.80 12.70
C GLY A 430 -21.05 -34.99 13.03
N LEU A 431 -20.56 -34.13 12.13
CA LEU A 431 -19.43 -33.24 12.41
C LEU A 431 -19.90 -31.93 13.07
N ASP A 432 -19.96 -31.93 14.40
CA ASP A 432 -20.14 -30.70 15.17
C ASP A 432 -18.83 -29.89 15.28
N THR A 433 -18.86 -28.71 15.89
CA THR A 433 -17.66 -27.86 16.00
C THR A 433 -16.55 -28.48 16.84
N SER A 434 -16.90 -29.22 17.90
CA SER A 434 -15.92 -29.91 18.74
C SER A 434 -15.23 -31.04 17.97
N SER A 435 -16.01 -31.81 17.21
CA SER A 435 -15.56 -32.94 16.42
C SER A 435 -14.82 -32.50 15.16
N ALA A 436 -15.20 -31.35 14.57
CA ALA A 436 -14.47 -30.72 13.48
C ALA A 436 -13.03 -30.40 13.89
N TRP A 437 -12.88 -29.78 15.06
CA TRP A 437 -11.56 -29.52 15.61
C TRP A 437 -10.72 -30.80 15.75
N GLU A 438 -11.26 -31.83 16.41
CA GLU A 438 -10.57 -33.13 16.56
C GLU A 438 -10.23 -33.75 15.21
N ALA A 439 -11.09 -33.59 14.20
CA ALA A 439 -10.85 -34.08 12.84
C ALA A 439 -9.71 -33.33 12.09
N GLY A 440 -8.98 -32.43 12.75
CA GLY A 440 -8.00 -31.56 12.10
C GLY A 440 -8.65 -30.57 11.12
N PHE A 441 -9.97 -30.39 11.22
CA PHE A 441 -10.73 -29.48 10.37
C PHE A 441 -10.66 -28.07 10.95
N GLY A 442 -10.25 -27.13 10.11
CA GLY A 442 -10.48 -25.72 10.33
C GLY A 442 -9.63 -24.85 9.43
N SER A 443 -9.93 -23.56 9.45
CA SER A 443 -9.20 -22.53 8.73
C SER A 443 -8.31 -21.77 9.70
N LEU A 444 -7.00 -21.82 9.46
CA LEU A 444 -6.05 -20.82 9.94
C LEU A 444 -5.74 -19.94 8.74
N TYR A 445 -6.64 -19.03 8.40
CA TYR A 445 -6.55 -18.30 7.15
C TYR A 445 -5.40 -17.29 7.18
N TRP A 446 -4.80 -17.13 6.00
CA TRP A 446 -3.86 -16.07 5.72
C TRP A 446 -4.49 -15.07 4.75
N MET A 447 -4.02 -13.83 4.75
CA MET A 447 -4.45 -12.83 3.77
C MET A 447 -3.59 -11.57 3.86
N GLU A 448 -3.86 -10.62 2.98
CA GLU A 448 -3.38 -9.25 3.03
C GLU A 448 -1.85 -9.17 2.95
N GLY A 449 -1.28 -10.00 2.07
CA GLY A 449 0.16 -10.13 1.88
C GLY A 449 0.83 -8.90 1.30
N VAL A 450 1.85 -8.37 1.98
CA VAL A 450 2.66 -7.26 1.45
C VAL A 450 3.89 -7.81 0.77
N VAL A 451 3.97 -7.59 -0.55
CA VAL A 451 5.12 -7.99 -1.36
C VAL A 451 6.20 -6.91 -1.34
N THR A 452 7.45 -7.33 -1.14
CA THR A 452 8.62 -6.45 -1.14
C THR A 452 9.84 -7.21 -1.65
N ARG A 453 10.65 -6.61 -2.52
CA ARG A 453 11.88 -7.24 -3.00
C ARG A 453 12.96 -7.34 -1.91
N VAL A 454 13.63 -8.48 -1.85
CA VAL A 454 14.79 -8.74 -0.97
C VAL A 454 16.08 -8.33 -1.69
N HIS A 455 16.49 -7.08 -1.57
CA HIS A 455 17.71 -6.52 -2.17
C HIS A 455 19.02 -7.21 -1.74
N ASP A 456 19.96 -7.33 -2.69
CA ASP A 456 21.20 -8.09 -2.59
C ASP A 456 22.41 -7.37 -1.93
N LYS A 457 22.32 -6.08 -1.59
CA LYS A 457 23.46 -5.27 -1.09
C LYS A 457 24.22 -5.88 0.10
N HIS A 458 23.55 -6.68 0.94
CA HIS A 458 24.23 -7.53 1.93
C HIS A 458 23.70 -8.97 1.88
N GLY A 459 23.71 -9.56 0.69
CA GLY A 459 23.39 -10.95 0.45
C GLY A 459 21.90 -11.31 0.59
N GLY A 460 21.01 -10.46 0.11
CA GLY A 460 19.64 -10.87 -0.28
C GLY A 460 19.63 -11.61 -1.61
N ASN A 461 18.53 -12.32 -1.93
CA ASN A 461 18.41 -13.16 -3.11
C ASN A 461 17.76 -12.46 -4.33
N ASN A 462 17.47 -11.16 -4.25
CA ASN A 462 16.74 -10.35 -5.24
C ASN A 462 15.35 -10.87 -5.60
N LYS A 463 14.82 -11.85 -4.88
CA LYS A 463 13.45 -12.35 -5.06
C LYS A 463 12.47 -11.48 -4.28
N LEU A 464 11.20 -11.63 -4.57
CA LEU A 464 10.11 -10.93 -3.90
C LEU A 464 9.62 -11.77 -2.72
N LEU A 465 9.46 -11.14 -1.57
CA LEU A 465 8.90 -11.77 -0.38
C LEU A 465 7.55 -11.13 -0.07
N SER A 466 6.49 -11.94 -0.07
CA SER A 466 5.19 -11.56 0.43
C SER A 466 5.04 -12.02 1.87
N ILE A 467 4.88 -11.04 2.76
CA ILE A 467 4.63 -11.25 4.18
C ILE A 467 3.12 -11.32 4.36
N MET A 468 2.60 -12.53 4.51
CA MET A 468 1.19 -12.82 4.72
C MET A 468 0.85 -12.75 6.20
N ARG A 469 -0.22 -12.04 6.54
CA ARG A 469 -0.82 -12.10 7.87
C ARG A 469 -1.50 -13.45 8.09
N VAL A 470 -1.37 -14.04 9.28
CA VAL A 470 -2.03 -15.29 9.66
C VAL A 470 -2.95 -15.06 10.85
N ASN A 471 -4.26 -15.07 10.61
CA ASN A 471 -5.24 -14.72 11.63
C ASN A 471 -5.44 -15.84 12.65
N ASN A 472 -5.39 -15.48 13.93
CA ASN A 472 -5.63 -16.38 15.05
C ASN A 472 -5.94 -15.59 16.33
N ASP A 473 -6.17 -16.28 17.45
CA ASP A 473 -6.56 -15.66 18.73
C ASP A 473 -5.41 -15.38 19.69
N MET A 474 -4.24 -16.01 19.52
CA MET A 474 -3.19 -16.09 20.55
C MET A 474 -1.85 -15.52 20.08
N LEU A 475 -1.41 -15.87 18.88
CA LEU A 475 -0.16 -15.47 18.23
C LEU A 475 -0.37 -14.40 17.16
N CYS A 476 -0.58 -13.16 17.59
CA CYS A 476 -0.82 -12.07 16.64
C CYS A 476 0.38 -11.78 15.74
N ASP A 477 1.59 -12.15 16.11
CA ASP A 477 2.75 -11.89 15.24
C ASP A 477 3.02 -13.03 14.26
N LEU A 478 2.15 -14.07 14.21
CA LEU A 478 2.32 -15.16 13.27
C LEU A 478 2.08 -14.68 11.83
N ALA A 479 3.09 -14.90 10.99
CA ALA A 479 3.14 -14.56 9.59
C ALA A 479 3.43 -15.81 8.76
N ALA A 480 2.99 -15.81 7.51
CA ALA A 480 3.46 -16.76 6.51
C ALA A 480 4.28 -16.02 5.45
N LEU A 481 5.43 -16.60 5.11
CA LEU A 481 6.34 -16.04 4.14
C LEU A 481 6.17 -16.77 2.80
N VAL A 482 5.75 -16.04 1.78
CA VAL A 482 5.60 -16.55 0.41
C VAL A 482 6.61 -15.86 -0.49
N GLU A 483 7.45 -16.63 -1.17
CA GLU A 483 8.45 -16.11 -2.10
C GLU A 483 7.89 -16.14 -3.53
N TYR A 484 8.14 -15.07 -4.27
CA TYR A 484 7.96 -15.01 -5.71
C TYR A 484 9.31 -14.82 -6.41
N ASP A 485 9.56 -15.63 -7.44
CA ASP A 485 10.79 -15.63 -8.22
C ASP A 485 10.50 -15.13 -9.63
N ASP A 486 10.90 -13.88 -9.90
CA ASP A 486 10.76 -13.23 -11.19
C ASP A 486 12.07 -13.20 -11.98
N SER A 487 13.10 -13.94 -11.56
CA SER A 487 14.43 -13.92 -12.21
C SER A 487 14.38 -14.21 -13.71
N SER A 488 13.47 -15.07 -14.16
CA SER A 488 13.26 -15.38 -15.58
C SER A 488 12.57 -14.27 -16.38
N LEU A 489 12.03 -13.25 -15.70
CA LEU A 489 11.37 -12.07 -16.27
C LEU A 489 12.30 -10.85 -16.29
N LEU A 490 13.43 -10.91 -15.60
CA LEU A 490 14.41 -9.83 -15.56
C LEU A 490 15.29 -9.87 -16.83
N PRO A 491 15.71 -8.70 -17.35
CA PRO A 491 16.68 -8.66 -18.43
C PRO A 491 18.00 -9.35 -18.00
N PRO A 492 18.70 -10.04 -18.90
CA PRO A 492 19.97 -10.69 -18.57
C PRO A 492 20.98 -9.67 -18.06
N ALA A 493 21.70 -10.01 -16.98
CA ALA A 493 22.56 -9.13 -16.19
C ALA A 493 23.70 -8.39 -16.95
N ASN A 494 23.89 -8.65 -18.24
CA ASN A 494 24.93 -8.06 -19.09
C ASN A 494 24.41 -7.24 -20.29
N ALA A 495 23.12 -6.87 -20.32
CA ALA A 495 22.62 -5.98 -21.37
C ALA A 495 23.02 -4.52 -21.07
N SER A 496 24.24 -4.15 -21.44
CA SER A 496 24.64 -2.76 -21.59
C SER A 496 24.15 -2.23 -22.95
N ALA A 497 23.55 -1.03 -22.93
CA ALA A 497 23.11 -0.20 -24.06
C ALA A 497 21.72 -0.49 -24.68
N PRO A 498 21.01 0.56 -25.16
CA PRO A 498 19.61 0.47 -25.56
C PRO A 498 19.49 -0.33 -26.85
N ALA A 499 18.54 -1.27 -26.87
CA ALA A 499 18.08 -1.83 -28.13
C ALA A 499 17.45 -0.70 -28.95
N ASP A 500 18.07 -0.36 -30.07
CA ASP A 500 17.46 0.45 -31.12
C ASP A 500 16.01 -0.02 -31.32
N GLY A 501 15.06 0.90 -31.17
CA GLY A 501 13.63 0.63 -30.97
C GLY A 501 12.91 -0.02 -32.14
N LYS A 502 13.27 -1.26 -32.53
CA LYS A 502 12.61 -2.02 -33.59
C LYS A 502 12.36 -3.50 -33.35
N ASP A 503 12.83 -4.11 -32.27
CA ASP A 503 12.50 -5.52 -31.97
C ASP A 503 11.84 -5.70 -30.60
N GLY A 504 10.65 -5.12 -30.44
CA GLY A 504 9.74 -5.36 -29.31
C GLY A 504 9.09 -6.76 -29.32
N LYS A 505 9.90 -7.81 -29.51
CA LYS A 505 9.48 -9.22 -29.42
C LYS A 505 10.53 -10.08 -28.71
N GLY A 506 11.03 -9.61 -27.57
CA GLY A 506 11.75 -10.42 -26.58
C GLY A 506 10.79 -11.17 -25.63
N GLY A 507 9.67 -11.69 -26.14
CA GLY A 507 8.70 -12.44 -25.35
C GLY A 507 9.11 -13.90 -25.17
N GLY A 508 10.18 -14.16 -24.43
CA GLY A 508 10.34 -15.49 -23.83
C GLY A 508 9.23 -15.68 -22.79
N ASN A 509 8.61 -16.87 -22.75
CA ASN A 509 7.60 -17.28 -21.76
C ASN A 509 8.22 -17.37 -20.35
N GLY A 510 8.77 -16.28 -19.82
CA GLY A 510 9.26 -16.22 -18.46
C GLY A 510 8.12 -16.51 -17.49
N LYS A 511 8.47 -17.10 -16.35
CA LYS A 511 7.53 -17.51 -15.31
C LYS A 511 7.75 -16.69 -14.05
N LEU A 512 6.66 -16.41 -13.36
CA LEU A 512 6.69 -15.92 -11.99
C LEU A 512 6.54 -17.13 -11.06
N GLY A 513 7.66 -17.65 -10.57
CA GLY A 513 7.66 -18.77 -9.63
C GLY A 513 7.04 -18.35 -8.29
N VAL A 514 6.43 -19.29 -7.59
CA VAL A 514 5.86 -19.07 -6.25
C VAL A 514 6.15 -20.27 -5.36
N ARG A 515 6.45 -20.00 -4.09
CA ARG A 515 6.53 -21.05 -3.06
C ARG A 515 6.25 -20.50 -1.67
N PHE A 516 5.66 -21.32 -0.82
CA PHE A 516 5.65 -21.09 0.62
C PHE A 516 7.05 -21.37 1.19
N LEU A 517 7.57 -20.47 2.00
CA LEU A 517 8.86 -20.66 2.69
C LEU A 517 8.66 -21.28 4.07
N ARG A 518 7.98 -20.53 4.95
CA ARG A 518 7.78 -20.90 6.36
C ARG A 518 6.79 -19.96 7.04
N TYR A 519 6.37 -20.35 8.24
CA TYR A 519 5.84 -19.41 9.22
C TYR A 519 6.97 -18.65 9.91
N ALA A 520 6.72 -17.40 10.28
CA ALA A 520 7.64 -16.53 10.99
C ALA A 520 6.89 -15.67 12.01
N PHE A 521 7.62 -15.09 12.95
CA PHE A 521 7.08 -14.05 13.82
C PHE A 521 7.48 -12.68 13.29
N ILE A 522 6.48 -11.88 12.92
CA ILE A 522 6.65 -10.50 12.47
C ILE A 522 5.73 -9.62 13.33
N PRO A 523 6.30 -8.69 14.12
CA PRO A 523 5.54 -7.86 15.03
C PRO A 523 4.38 -7.15 14.35
N GLY A 524 3.19 -7.21 14.94
CA GLY A 524 2.05 -6.38 14.57
C GLY A 524 1.17 -6.86 13.42
N LEU A 525 1.56 -7.93 12.72
CA LEU A 525 0.82 -8.43 11.56
C LEU A 525 -0.58 -8.94 11.86
N GLY A 526 -0.84 -9.42 13.08
CA GLY A 526 -2.13 -10.02 13.42
C GLY A 526 -3.25 -9.02 13.61
N VAL A 527 -2.92 -7.73 13.68
CA VAL A 527 -3.87 -6.65 13.96
C VAL A 527 -4.35 -5.98 12.68
N GLY A 528 -3.51 -5.87 11.66
CA GLY A 528 -3.81 -5.08 10.48
C GLY A 528 -2.72 -5.20 9.41
N HIS A 529 -2.88 -4.43 8.34
CA HIS A 529 -1.98 -4.49 7.19
C HIS A 529 -0.71 -3.70 7.53
N PRO A 530 0.48 -4.28 7.37
CA PRO A 530 1.68 -3.47 7.42
C PRO A 530 1.77 -2.63 6.14
N ALA A 531 2.56 -1.56 6.17
CA ALA A 531 3.17 -1.03 4.95
C ALA A 531 4.67 -1.18 5.08
N ILE A 532 5.33 -1.60 4.01
CA ILE A 532 6.77 -1.85 3.96
C ILE A 532 7.36 -1.06 2.81
N VAL A 533 8.47 -0.37 3.07
CA VAL A 533 9.28 0.28 2.02
C VAL A 533 10.74 -0.07 2.25
N TYR A 534 11.46 -0.30 1.17
CA TYR A 534 12.91 -0.37 1.20
C TYR A 534 13.49 1.03 1.04
N ASP A 535 14.42 1.38 1.91
CA ASP A 535 15.13 2.65 1.87
C ASP A 535 16.57 2.44 1.39
N GLU A 536 16.86 2.92 0.18
CA GLU A 536 18.17 2.73 -0.45
C GLU A 536 19.32 3.41 0.30
N VAL A 537 19.02 4.52 1.01
CA VAL A 537 20.01 5.32 1.75
C VAL A 537 20.49 4.56 2.99
N SER A 538 19.56 4.03 3.80
CA SER A 538 19.91 3.23 4.97
C SER A 538 20.11 1.75 4.66
N ASP A 539 19.88 1.26 3.44
CA ASP A 539 19.82 -0.18 3.10
C ASP A 539 18.99 -0.97 4.13
N LEU A 540 17.87 -0.42 4.55
CA LEU A 540 16.95 -1.07 5.48
C LEU A 540 15.55 -1.09 4.91
N TYR A 541 14.80 -2.09 5.34
CA TYR A 541 13.36 -2.14 5.19
C TYR A 541 12.75 -1.47 6.40
N TRP A 542 11.80 -0.59 6.15
CA TRP A 542 11.00 0.04 7.16
C TRP A 542 9.60 -0.55 7.09
N MET A 543 8.97 -0.78 8.23
CA MET A 543 7.61 -1.28 8.33
C MET A 543 6.83 -0.45 9.32
N VAL A 544 5.68 0.06 8.91
CA VAL A 544 4.69 0.64 9.82
C VAL A 544 3.54 -0.35 9.98
N THR A 545 3.19 -0.68 11.22
CA THR A 545 2.10 -1.60 11.54
C THR A 545 1.61 -1.37 12.97
N ASN A 546 0.54 -2.04 13.36
CA ASN A 546 -0.01 -1.93 14.70
C ASN A 546 0.76 -2.77 15.73
N ILE A 547 0.65 -2.45 17.01
CA ILE A 547 1.11 -3.32 18.11
C ILE A 547 -0.04 -3.52 19.10
N ASN A 548 -0.24 -4.75 19.56
CA ASN A 548 -1.20 -5.04 20.62
C ASN A 548 -0.57 -4.80 21.99
N ARG A 549 -1.35 -4.26 22.92
CA ARG A 549 -0.92 -4.04 24.32
C ARG A 549 -1.28 -5.17 25.30
N ASP A 550 -2.18 -6.08 24.94
CA ASP A 550 -2.62 -7.18 25.81
C ASP A 550 -2.25 -8.55 25.23
N SER A 551 -1.18 -9.15 25.76
CA SER A 551 -0.69 -10.48 25.36
C SER A 551 -1.70 -11.62 25.55
N ASN A 552 -2.65 -11.51 26.49
CA ASN A 552 -3.62 -12.55 26.79
C ASN A 552 -4.91 -12.44 25.97
N ARG A 553 -5.09 -11.33 25.24
CA ARG A 553 -6.24 -11.06 24.36
C ARG A 553 -7.58 -11.32 25.06
N ASN A 554 -7.69 -10.95 26.34
CA ASN A 554 -8.91 -11.13 27.11
C ASN A 554 -9.89 -9.96 26.87
N TRP A 555 -10.15 -9.70 25.59
CA TRP A 555 -11.04 -8.64 25.16
C TRP A 555 -12.48 -8.99 25.46
N LYS A 556 -13.20 -8.06 26.08
CA LYS A 556 -14.65 -8.11 26.25
C LYS A 556 -15.28 -6.86 25.64
N GLN A 557 -16.55 -6.97 25.28
CA GLN A 557 -17.35 -5.78 24.99
C GLN A 557 -17.40 -4.85 26.22
N PRO A 558 -17.46 -3.52 26.03
CA PRO A 558 -17.69 -2.62 27.14
C PRO A 558 -19.05 -2.90 27.77
N ASP A 559 -19.15 -2.73 29.10
CA ASP A 559 -20.39 -3.03 29.84
C ASP A 559 -21.55 -2.10 29.42
N LYS A 560 -21.22 -0.88 28.99
CA LYS A 560 -22.13 0.09 28.38
C LYS A 560 -21.42 0.81 27.22
N PRO A 561 -21.72 0.48 25.96
CA PRO A 561 -21.17 1.20 24.82
C PRO A 561 -21.62 2.67 24.79
N ASP A 562 -20.69 3.57 24.49
CA ASP A 562 -20.95 5.00 24.25
C ASP A 562 -20.01 5.57 23.17
N GLY A 563 -20.07 6.88 22.91
CA GLY A 563 -19.22 7.51 21.89
C GLY A 563 -17.72 7.41 22.18
N ILE A 564 -17.31 7.32 23.45
CA ILE A 564 -15.91 7.21 23.86
C ILE A 564 -15.45 5.75 23.83
N ASN A 565 -16.34 4.83 24.22
CA ASN A 565 -16.14 3.39 24.35
C ASN A 565 -17.18 2.64 23.52
N PRO A 566 -17.03 2.60 22.18
CA PRO A 566 -17.97 1.89 21.33
C PRO A 566 -17.90 0.38 21.51
N SER A 567 -18.90 -0.33 20.99
CA SER A 567 -18.80 -1.78 20.79
C SER A 567 -17.54 -2.10 19.99
N LEU A 568 -16.76 -3.06 20.48
CA LEU A 568 -15.53 -3.48 19.84
C LEU A 568 -15.84 -4.47 18.71
N HIS A 569 -15.09 -4.37 17.61
CA HIS A 569 -14.99 -5.37 16.57
C HIS A 569 -14.20 -6.58 17.11
N ILE A 570 -14.89 -7.46 17.82
CA ILE A 570 -14.34 -8.72 18.33
C ILE A 570 -14.80 -9.84 17.43
N THR A 571 -13.87 -10.39 16.65
CA THR A 571 -14.09 -11.56 15.81
C THR A 571 -13.51 -12.78 16.51
N ALA A 572 -14.33 -13.80 16.77
CA ALA A 572 -13.84 -15.07 17.31
C ALA A 572 -12.81 -15.69 16.36
N PHE A 573 -11.73 -16.26 16.87
CA PHE A 573 -10.59 -16.74 16.08
C PHE A 573 -9.83 -15.65 15.31
N SER A 574 -10.02 -14.37 15.68
CA SER A 574 -9.24 -13.22 15.20
C SER A 574 -9.14 -12.10 16.26
N LYS A 575 -9.01 -12.45 17.55
CA LYS A 575 -8.93 -11.47 18.66
C LYS A 575 -7.73 -10.52 18.57
N CYS A 576 -6.73 -10.86 17.76
CA CYS A 576 -5.62 -9.99 17.44
C CYS A 576 -6.04 -8.65 16.83
N GLU A 577 -7.16 -8.60 16.12
CA GLU A 577 -7.65 -7.40 15.44
C GLU A 577 -8.28 -6.35 16.36
N VAL A 578 -8.50 -6.67 17.62
CA VAL A 578 -9.24 -5.79 18.52
C VAL A 578 -8.45 -4.53 18.86
N ASP A 579 -7.15 -4.68 19.15
CA ASP A 579 -6.34 -3.54 19.55
C ASP A 579 -5.58 -2.95 18.36
N ARG A 580 -6.23 -1.99 17.71
CA ARG A 580 -5.68 -1.17 16.61
C ARG A 580 -5.25 0.23 17.11
N SER A 581 -5.13 0.41 18.43
CA SER A 581 -4.98 1.74 19.02
C SER A 581 -3.56 2.29 18.94
N THR A 582 -2.58 1.47 18.58
CA THR A 582 -1.15 1.83 18.59
C THR A 582 -0.52 1.51 17.25
N LEU A 583 0.04 2.52 16.57
CA LEU A 583 0.78 2.43 15.30
C LEU A 583 2.28 2.60 15.59
N ALA A 584 3.08 1.64 15.18
CA ALA A 584 4.51 1.57 15.47
C ALA A 584 5.34 1.48 14.18
N LEU A 585 6.55 2.04 14.23
CA LEU A 585 7.54 1.94 13.17
C LEU A 585 8.59 0.89 13.56
N TYR A 586 8.93 0.03 12.61
CA TYR A 586 9.94 -1.01 12.72
C TYR A 586 10.94 -0.88 11.58
N TYR A 587 12.13 -1.42 11.79
CA TYR A 587 13.14 -1.57 10.74
C TYR A 587 13.69 -3.00 10.71
N SER A 588 14.14 -3.43 9.54
CA SER A 588 14.75 -4.74 9.31
C SER A 588 15.84 -4.62 8.27
N SER A 589 16.85 -5.47 8.37
CA SER A 589 17.86 -5.63 7.34
C SER A 589 17.51 -6.78 6.36
N ASN A 590 16.50 -7.61 6.65
CA ASN A 590 16.25 -8.83 5.90
C ASN A 590 14.75 -9.20 5.74
N LEU A 591 13.82 -8.27 6.02
CA LEU A 591 12.37 -8.48 5.98
C LEU A 591 11.80 -9.53 6.95
N VAL A 592 12.62 -10.15 7.80
CA VAL A 592 12.19 -11.19 8.75
C VAL A 592 12.49 -10.80 10.19
N SER A 593 13.68 -10.25 10.43
CA SER A 593 14.16 -9.82 11.73
C SER A 593 13.82 -8.34 11.90
N TRP A 594 12.71 -8.06 12.57
CA TRP A 594 12.19 -6.71 12.77
C TRP A 594 12.53 -6.17 14.15
N VAL A 595 12.88 -4.90 14.20
CA VAL A 595 13.29 -4.17 15.40
C VAL A 595 12.43 -2.94 15.53
N LEU A 596 11.93 -2.67 16.74
CA LEU A 596 11.10 -1.50 17.00
C LEU A 596 11.96 -0.21 16.91
N ALA A 597 11.51 0.75 16.11
CA ALA A 597 12.09 2.09 16.01
C ALA A 597 11.42 3.06 17.01
N GLY A 598 10.10 2.99 17.15
CA GLY A 598 9.32 3.85 18.04
C GLY A 598 7.82 3.88 17.69
N MET A 599 7.02 4.59 18.49
CA MET A 599 5.57 4.71 18.26
C MET A 599 5.27 5.87 17.31
N VAL A 600 4.63 5.60 16.17
CA VAL A 600 4.18 6.65 15.25
C VAL A 600 3.04 7.44 15.90
N ASP A 601 1.99 6.76 16.32
CA ASP A 601 0.88 7.36 17.07
C ASP A 601 0.18 6.29 17.91
N TYR A 602 -0.55 6.70 18.95
CA TYR A 602 -1.30 5.77 19.77
C TYR A 602 -2.45 6.41 20.53
N HIS A 603 -3.41 5.62 20.98
CA HIS A 603 -4.46 6.08 21.86
C HIS A 603 -4.75 5.09 22.99
N ILE A 604 -5.08 5.60 24.18
CA ILE A 604 -5.37 4.76 25.36
C ILE A 604 -6.74 4.06 25.27
N ASN A 605 -7.72 4.69 24.64
CA ASN A 605 -9.04 4.11 24.40
C ASN A 605 -9.03 3.29 23.11
N LEU A 606 -9.53 2.04 23.19
CA LEU A 606 -9.59 1.09 22.06
C LEU A 606 -10.56 1.52 20.95
N GLY A 607 -11.57 2.33 21.28
CA GLY A 607 -12.48 2.90 20.27
C GLY A 607 -11.81 3.87 19.29
N ARG A 608 -10.57 4.29 19.59
CA ARG A 608 -9.74 5.10 18.68
C ARG A 608 -8.60 4.25 18.16
N HIS A 609 -8.31 4.39 16.88
CA HIS A 609 -7.35 3.54 16.19
C HIS A 609 -6.62 4.26 15.08
N PHE A 610 -5.53 3.61 14.66
CA PHE A 610 -4.70 3.94 13.52
C PHE A 610 -4.40 2.63 12.81
N ALA A 611 -4.92 2.39 11.62
CA ALA A 611 -4.80 1.07 10.98
C ALA A 611 -4.71 1.17 9.47
N TYR A 612 -4.32 0.07 8.81
CA TYR A 612 -4.13 0.02 7.36
C TYR A 612 -3.23 1.16 6.84
N PRO A 613 -2.03 1.35 7.42
CA PRO A 613 -1.12 2.36 6.94
C PRO A 613 -0.68 2.11 5.49
N HIS A 614 -0.25 3.18 4.84
CA HIS A 614 0.62 3.19 3.67
C HIS A 614 1.68 4.26 3.88
N MET A 615 2.89 4.06 3.38
CA MET A 615 3.98 5.02 3.60
C MET A 615 4.86 5.20 2.39
N LEU A 616 5.56 6.33 2.35
CA LEU A 616 6.61 6.62 1.37
C LEU A 616 7.75 7.38 2.05
N VAL A 617 8.97 7.16 1.56
CA VAL A 617 10.16 7.94 1.95
C VAL A 617 10.13 9.27 1.20
N ASP A 618 10.21 10.39 1.91
CA ASP A 618 10.35 11.72 1.34
C ASP A 618 11.65 12.38 1.81
N GLY A 619 12.73 12.17 1.06
CA GLY A 619 14.06 12.66 1.41
C GLY A 619 14.52 12.10 2.76
N ARG A 620 14.60 12.97 3.78
CA ARG A 620 14.98 12.59 5.16
C ARG A 620 13.80 12.10 6.01
N ASP A 621 12.57 12.38 5.59
CA ASP A 621 11.36 12.11 6.35
C ASP A 621 10.65 10.86 5.84
N LEU A 622 9.77 10.32 6.68
CA LEU A 622 8.84 9.26 6.31
C LEU A 622 7.41 9.81 6.40
N LEU A 623 6.67 9.72 5.31
CA LEU A 623 5.26 10.14 5.25
C LEU A 623 4.37 8.92 5.37
N ILE A 624 3.38 8.96 6.25
CA ILE A 624 2.50 7.84 6.55
C ILE A 624 1.06 8.32 6.45
N VAL A 625 0.22 7.58 5.75
CA VAL A 625 -1.24 7.73 5.79
C VAL A 625 -1.85 6.52 6.46
N SER A 626 -2.89 6.70 7.26
CA SER A 626 -3.58 5.58 7.91
C SER A 626 -5.07 5.84 8.05
N ARG A 627 -5.86 4.77 8.15
CA ARG A 627 -7.23 4.89 8.65
C ARG A 627 -7.17 5.29 10.12
N ALA A 628 -8.00 6.23 10.54
CA ALA A 628 -7.99 6.76 11.90
C ALA A 628 -9.38 7.03 12.45
N ALA A 629 -9.45 7.06 13.79
CA ALA A 629 -10.61 7.56 14.53
C ALA A 629 -10.13 8.50 15.66
N PHE A 630 -9.98 9.80 15.35
CA PHE A 630 -9.52 10.79 16.33
C PHE A 630 -10.57 11.17 17.38
N ALA A 631 -11.85 11.14 16.99
CA ALA A 631 -12.96 11.55 17.83
C ALA A 631 -14.18 10.65 17.57
N PRO A 632 -15.08 10.52 18.56
CA PRO A 632 -16.37 9.88 18.38
C PRO A 632 -17.16 10.50 17.21
N TRP A 633 -18.00 9.70 16.57
CA TRP A 633 -19.06 10.25 15.70
C TRP A 633 -20.09 11.02 16.56
N ALA A 634 -20.70 12.06 15.99
CA ALA A 634 -21.83 12.73 16.62
C ALA A 634 -23.05 11.76 16.66
N HIS A 635 -23.56 11.50 17.87
CA HIS A 635 -24.63 10.52 18.14
C HIS A 635 -26.04 11.15 18.13
N ASP A 636 -26.31 12.14 17.28
CA ASP A 636 -27.56 12.91 17.35
C ASP A 636 -28.81 12.18 16.80
N SER A 637 -28.86 10.84 16.77
CA SER A 637 -30.09 10.08 16.47
C SER A 637 -29.99 8.58 16.79
N ASP A 638 -31.09 7.94 17.19
CA ASP A 638 -31.26 6.50 17.44
C ASP A 638 -31.22 5.60 16.18
N ALA A 639 -30.43 5.95 15.17
CA ALA A 639 -30.35 5.20 13.92
C ALA A 639 -29.61 3.86 14.12
N VAL A 640 -30.12 2.80 13.51
CA VAL A 640 -29.57 1.42 13.52
C VAL A 640 -28.07 1.38 13.15
N LEU A 641 -27.58 2.35 12.37
CA LEU A 641 -26.20 2.41 11.90
C LEU A 641 -25.19 2.99 12.92
N ASN A 642 -25.62 3.56 14.04
CA ASN A 642 -24.71 4.01 15.11
C ASN A 642 -23.95 2.86 15.79
N GLY A 643 -24.48 1.63 15.73
CA GLY A 643 -23.84 0.43 16.29
C GLY A 643 -22.63 -0.09 15.49
N TYR A 644 -22.27 0.52 14.36
CA TYR A 644 -21.15 0.08 13.50
C TYR A 644 -19.86 0.87 13.72
N TYR A 645 -19.89 1.94 14.51
CA TYR A 645 -18.67 2.55 15.02
C TYR A 645 -18.00 1.58 15.97
N ASN A 646 -16.74 1.28 15.69
CA ASN A 646 -15.91 0.38 16.47
C ASN A 646 -14.43 0.70 16.20
N ASN A 647 -13.54 -0.04 16.84
CA ASN A 647 -12.09 0.02 16.68
C ASN A 647 -11.56 -0.40 15.28
N HIS A 648 -12.43 -0.63 14.29
CA HIS A 648 -12.08 -1.03 12.92
C HIS A 648 -12.55 -0.03 11.85
N ASN A 649 -13.79 0.44 11.94
CA ASN A 649 -14.40 1.35 10.95
C ASN A 649 -14.03 2.82 11.25
N SER A 650 -13.43 3.51 10.27
CA SER A 650 -12.80 4.83 10.47
C SER A 650 -13.58 6.01 9.91
N ASN A 651 -13.63 7.13 10.64
CA ASN A 651 -14.17 8.40 10.12
C ASN A 651 -13.11 9.23 9.42
N THR A 652 -11.83 8.95 9.68
CA THR A 652 -10.75 9.83 9.29
C THR A 652 -9.68 9.06 8.53
N ILE A 653 -9.06 9.70 7.54
CA ILE A 653 -7.72 9.32 7.07
C ILE A 653 -6.74 10.31 7.67
N ALA A 654 -5.77 9.80 8.44
CA ALA A 654 -4.73 10.59 9.08
C ALA A 654 -3.47 10.64 8.21
N PHE A 655 -2.74 11.75 8.31
CA PHE A 655 -1.40 11.94 7.78
C PHE A 655 -0.43 12.15 8.95
N HIS A 656 0.67 11.40 8.91
CA HIS A 656 1.77 11.52 9.86
C HIS A 656 3.06 11.77 9.10
N ARG A 657 3.95 12.53 9.73
CA ARG A 657 5.33 12.71 9.29
C ARG A 657 6.26 12.32 10.42
N VAL A 658 7.20 11.42 10.13
CA VAL A 658 8.30 11.07 11.02
C VAL A 658 9.55 11.73 10.46
N LYS A 659 9.99 12.82 11.10
CA LYS A 659 11.18 13.55 10.64
C LYS A 659 12.44 12.73 10.88
N ASN A 660 13.36 12.79 9.93
CA ASN A 660 14.67 12.15 10.05
C ASN A 660 14.60 10.69 10.54
N PHE A 661 13.65 9.91 10.00
CA PHE A 661 13.25 8.60 10.54
C PHE A 661 14.41 7.61 10.70
N ARG A 662 15.45 7.73 9.86
CA ARG A 662 16.65 6.88 9.89
C ARG A 662 17.40 6.96 11.22
N HIS A 663 17.32 8.08 11.94
CA HIS A 663 17.93 8.22 13.26
C HIS A 663 17.32 7.31 14.33
N TYR A 664 16.13 6.73 14.10
CA TYR A 664 15.53 5.78 15.03
C TYR A 664 16.03 4.34 14.83
N ALA A 665 16.89 4.09 13.84
CA ALA A 665 17.52 2.78 13.64
C ALA A 665 18.96 2.76 14.14
N ASN A 666 19.36 1.64 14.76
CA ASN A 666 20.78 1.31 14.96
C ASN A 666 21.26 0.51 13.75
N ILE A 667 21.68 1.22 12.70
CA ILE A 667 22.05 0.64 11.40
C ILE A 667 23.23 -0.31 11.52
N ASP A 668 24.28 0.07 12.26
CA ASP A 668 25.46 -0.76 12.44
C ASP A 668 25.12 -2.06 13.14
N TRP A 669 24.30 -2.00 14.20
CA TRP A 669 23.89 -3.19 14.93
C TRP A 669 23.03 -4.15 14.09
N VAL A 670 22.05 -3.63 13.32
CA VAL A 670 21.13 -4.49 12.54
C VAL A 670 21.77 -5.07 11.28
N ARG A 671 22.84 -4.43 10.78
CA ARG A 671 23.67 -4.95 9.68
C ARG A 671 24.78 -5.86 10.19
N TYR A 672 25.27 -5.66 11.41
CA TYR A 672 26.33 -6.49 11.97
C TYR A 672 25.82 -7.92 12.21
N GLN A 673 26.40 -8.83 11.43
CA GLN A 673 26.09 -10.25 11.47
C GLN A 673 27.17 -11.07 12.17
N GLY A 674 28.34 -10.46 12.38
CA GLY A 674 29.53 -11.14 12.89
C GLY A 674 29.94 -12.35 12.04
N PRO A 675 30.75 -13.27 12.58
CA PRO A 675 31.16 -14.49 11.88
C PRO A 675 30.08 -15.59 11.88
N TYR A 676 28.91 -15.37 12.48
CA TYR A 676 27.94 -16.42 12.82
C TYR A 676 26.76 -16.56 11.84
N SER A 677 26.64 -15.67 10.85
CA SER A 677 25.70 -15.86 9.73
C SER A 677 26.42 -15.79 8.39
N LYS A 678 26.25 -16.86 7.61
CA LYS A 678 26.67 -16.93 6.22
C LYS A 678 25.67 -16.18 5.35
N PHE A 679 26.12 -15.65 4.22
CA PHE A 679 25.24 -15.19 3.15
C PHE A 679 24.65 -16.40 2.39
N PRO A 680 23.39 -16.34 1.92
CA PRO A 680 22.44 -15.22 1.99
C PRO A 680 21.81 -14.97 3.38
N ARG A 681 21.24 -13.77 3.61
CA ARG A 681 20.51 -13.46 4.86
C ARG A 681 19.41 -14.52 5.07
N ARG A 682 19.07 -14.86 6.32
CA ARG A 682 18.19 -15.98 6.77
C ARG A 682 16.75 -16.03 6.19
N THR A 683 16.42 -15.29 5.14
CA THR A 683 15.18 -15.43 4.33
C THR A 683 15.19 -16.70 3.48
N ALA A 684 16.37 -17.13 3.01
CA ALA A 684 16.54 -18.34 2.23
C ALA A 684 16.28 -19.60 3.06
N MET A 685 15.88 -20.69 2.39
CA MET A 685 15.73 -22.00 3.01
C MET A 685 17.08 -22.60 3.39
N LYS A 686 17.12 -23.46 4.41
CA LYS A 686 18.38 -24.06 4.92
C LYS A 686 19.14 -24.78 3.80
N ASP A 687 18.43 -25.53 2.98
CA ASP A 687 18.88 -26.25 1.81
C ASP A 687 19.47 -25.34 0.72
N GLU A 688 19.02 -24.09 0.58
CA GLU A 688 19.65 -23.12 -0.33
C GLU A 688 20.97 -22.57 0.23
N VAL A 689 21.04 -22.39 1.55
CA VAL A 689 22.24 -21.90 2.25
C VAL A 689 23.31 -23.00 2.34
N GLU A 690 22.89 -24.26 2.48
CA GLU A 690 23.78 -25.41 2.60
C GLU A 690 24.13 -26.06 1.26
N ASN A 691 23.44 -25.70 0.17
CA ASN A 691 23.80 -26.13 -1.18
C ASN A 691 25.06 -25.37 -1.65
N GLU A 692 26.14 -26.13 -1.82
CA GLU A 692 27.46 -25.59 -2.17
C GLU A 692 27.49 -24.93 -3.56
N GLU A 693 26.70 -25.40 -4.53
CA GLU A 693 26.60 -24.80 -5.86
C GLU A 693 25.79 -23.50 -5.81
N ALA A 694 24.68 -23.48 -5.08
CA ALA A 694 23.87 -22.29 -4.88
C ALA A 694 24.67 -21.20 -4.14
N ALA A 695 25.40 -21.56 -3.09
CA ALA A 695 26.27 -20.66 -2.35
C ALA A 695 27.41 -20.08 -3.22
N LYS A 696 28.01 -20.89 -4.11
CA LYS A 696 29.05 -20.43 -5.06
C LYS A 696 28.49 -19.48 -6.12
N ALA A 697 27.35 -19.83 -6.73
CA ALA A 697 26.68 -18.97 -7.70
C ALA A 697 26.25 -17.63 -7.06
N PHE A 698 25.72 -17.70 -5.84
CA PHE A 698 25.35 -16.54 -5.05
C PHE A 698 26.55 -15.64 -4.74
N ALA A 699 27.65 -16.20 -4.23
CA ALA A 699 28.87 -15.44 -3.95
C ALA A 699 29.45 -14.77 -5.21
N ALA A 700 29.37 -15.43 -6.36
CA ALA A 700 29.76 -14.86 -7.64
C ALA A 700 28.87 -13.67 -8.05
N ASN A 701 27.55 -13.80 -7.88
CA ASN A 701 26.58 -12.73 -8.15
C ASN A 701 26.76 -11.53 -7.22
N VAL A 702 26.96 -11.76 -5.92
CA VAL A 702 27.25 -10.69 -4.94
C VAL A 702 28.55 -9.97 -5.32
N LYS A 703 29.59 -10.70 -5.72
CA LYS A 703 30.86 -10.08 -6.15
C LYS A 703 30.70 -9.25 -7.44
N ALA A 704 29.86 -9.71 -8.37
CA ALA A 704 29.55 -8.97 -9.60
C ALA A 704 28.71 -7.71 -9.31
N ALA A 705 27.69 -7.81 -8.46
CA ALA A 705 26.85 -6.68 -8.03
C ALA A 705 27.65 -5.64 -7.24
N GLN A 706 28.52 -6.08 -6.32
CA GLN A 706 29.42 -5.18 -5.59
C GLN A 706 30.35 -4.45 -6.55
N LYS A 707 30.96 -5.17 -7.51
CA LYS A 707 31.80 -4.56 -8.54
C LYS A 707 31.02 -3.54 -9.37
N ALA A 708 29.79 -3.86 -9.80
CA ALA A 708 28.95 -2.93 -10.57
C ALA A 708 28.53 -1.70 -9.73
N ALA A 709 28.26 -1.87 -8.44
CA ALA A 709 27.96 -0.78 -7.52
C ALA A 709 29.20 0.10 -7.27
N ASP A 710 30.38 -0.50 -7.11
CA ASP A 710 31.65 0.21 -6.98
C ASP A 710 31.98 0.99 -8.27
N GLU A 711 31.74 0.39 -9.43
CA GLU A 711 31.89 1.04 -10.74
C GLU A 711 30.88 2.18 -10.94
N ALA A 712 29.62 2.00 -10.52
CA ALA A 712 28.59 3.04 -10.57
C ALA A 712 28.87 4.18 -9.59
N ALA A 713 29.34 3.87 -8.37
CA ALA A 713 29.76 4.86 -7.38
C ALA A 713 31.02 5.61 -7.86
N ALA A 714 31.97 4.91 -8.48
CA ALA A 714 33.14 5.53 -9.12
C ALA A 714 32.74 6.40 -10.31
N ALA A 715 31.75 6.00 -11.11
CA ALA A 715 31.22 6.79 -12.21
C ALA A 715 30.46 8.03 -11.74
N ASP A 716 29.65 7.93 -10.68
CA ASP A 716 28.98 9.08 -10.04
C ASP A 716 30.01 10.02 -9.40
N THR A 717 31.01 9.47 -8.72
CA THR A 717 32.14 10.27 -8.17
C THR A 717 32.91 10.96 -9.30
N ALA A 718 33.23 10.26 -10.39
CA ALA A 718 33.90 10.83 -11.54
C ALA A 718 33.05 11.89 -12.27
N ALA A 719 31.72 11.70 -12.33
CA ALA A 719 30.81 12.69 -12.90
C ALA A 719 30.72 13.95 -12.01
N ARG A 720 30.71 13.77 -10.69
CA ARG A 720 30.76 14.87 -9.70
C ARG A 720 32.11 15.57 -9.72
N ASP A 721 33.21 14.84 -9.83
CA ASP A 721 34.56 15.39 -9.91
C ASP A 721 34.83 16.07 -11.26
N ALA A 722 34.24 15.59 -12.35
CA ALA A 722 34.27 16.27 -13.65
C ALA A 722 33.43 17.57 -13.62
N ALA A 723 32.33 17.60 -12.87
CA ALA A 723 31.55 18.81 -12.63
C ALA A 723 32.27 19.79 -11.67
N ALA A 724 33.07 19.28 -10.72
CA ALA A 724 33.83 20.09 -9.75
C ALA A 724 35.21 20.52 -10.26
N GLY A 725 35.82 19.78 -11.19
CA GLY A 725 37.19 19.95 -11.69
C GLY A 725 37.41 21.11 -12.67
N GLY A 726 36.38 21.92 -12.93
CA GLY A 726 36.51 23.13 -13.76
C GLY A 726 37.33 24.27 -13.13
N LYS A 727 37.71 24.19 -11.85
CA LYS A 727 38.56 25.22 -11.20
C LYS A 727 39.49 24.60 -10.16
N ALA A 728 40.79 24.57 -10.46
CA ALA A 728 41.83 24.38 -9.46
C ALA A 728 42.68 25.65 -9.35
N ALA A 729 42.83 26.17 -8.13
CA ALA A 729 44.12 26.30 -7.44
C ALA A 729 43.91 26.71 -5.96
N PRO A 730 44.79 26.29 -5.02
CA PRO A 730 44.49 26.24 -3.59
C PRO A 730 45.16 27.33 -2.76
N GLY A 731 44.56 27.64 -1.60
CA GLY A 731 45.14 28.47 -0.53
C GLY A 731 44.92 27.81 0.83
N GLU A 732 46.00 27.73 1.60
CA GLU A 732 46.21 27.00 2.86
C GLU A 732 45.53 27.60 4.11
N GLY A 733 45.46 26.78 5.17
CA GLY A 733 45.27 27.18 6.57
C GLY A 733 43.83 26.98 7.08
N GLY A 734 43.53 26.32 8.19
CA GLY A 734 44.30 25.88 9.35
C GLY A 734 43.35 25.92 10.56
N ASP A 735 43.30 24.83 11.35
CA ASP A 735 43.14 24.74 12.83
C ASP A 735 42.17 25.72 13.53
N GLY A 736 41.18 25.35 14.36
CA GLY A 736 41.01 24.23 15.29
C GLY A 736 40.12 24.76 16.45
N GLY A 737 39.56 23.89 17.29
CA GLY A 737 39.14 24.28 18.66
C GLY A 737 37.64 24.30 19.00
N LYS A 738 37.16 23.15 19.48
CA LYS A 738 36.11 22.98 20.54
C LYS A 738 36.76 23.27 21.93
N PRO A 739 36.09 23.10 23.11
CA PRO A 739 34.68 23.21 23.54
C PRO A 739 34.51 23.83 24.97
N ALA A 740 33.27 23.86 25.52
CA ALA A 740 32.83 23.55 26.92
C ALA A 740 31.60 24.42 27.34
N ALA A 741 30.46 23.82 27.72
CA ALA A 741 29.94 23.59 29.10
C ALA A 741 29.44 24.88 29.79
N GLU A 742 28.36 25.00 30.60
CA GLU A 742 27.52 24.08 31.37
C GLU A 742 26.34 24.91 32.00
N ALA A 743 25.24 24.22 32.37
CA ALA A 743 24.41 24.40 33.58
C ALA A 743 23.36 25.54 33.79
N ALA A 744 22.13 25.06 34.09
CA ALA A 744 21.28 25.33 35.27
C ALA A 744 20.13 26.38 35.29
N ALA A 745 18.90 25.83 35.34
CA ALA A 745 17.89 25.90 36.42
C ALA A 745 16.80 27.00 36.53
N ALA A 746 15.57 26.48 36.72
CA ALA A 746 14.51 26.86 37.68
C ALA A 746 13.30 27.77 37.28
N GLY A 747 12.10 27.17 37.35
CA GLY A 747 11.01 27.61 38.25
C GLY A 747 9.78 28.35 37.66
N GLY A 748 8.56 27.91 38.01
CA GLY A 748 7.36 28.77 37.97
C GLY A 748 6.01 28.06 37.80
N LYS A 749 5.07 28.32 38.72
CA LYS A 749 3.77 27.65 38.98
C LYS A 749 2.54 28.21 38.22
N GLU A 750 1.51 27.36 38.15
CA GLU A 750 0.03 27.56 38.34
C GLU A 750 -0.70 28.78 37.73
N ALA A 751 -1.82 28.54 37.03
CA ALA A 751 -3.19 28.69 37.57
C ALA A 751 -4.28 28.52 36.49
N ALA A 752 -5.44 27.97 36.92
CA ALA A 752 -6.65 27.69 36.15
C ALA A 752 -7.67 28.84 36.20
N VAL A 753 -8.59 28.93 35.21
CA VAL A 753 -9.94 29.50 35.36
C VAL A 753 -10.94 28.76 34.44
N GLU A 754 -12.16 28.62 34.95
CA GLU A 754 -13.29 27.78 34.58
C GLU A 754 -14.46 28.62 33.97
N ARG A 755 -15.45 27.93 33.37
CA ARG A 755 -16.88 28.31 33.10
C ARG A 755 -17.22 29.05 31.80
N ALA A 756 -18.38 28.88 31.15
CA ALA A 756 -19.51 27.94 31.26
C ALA A 756 -20.47 28.13 30.05
N ALA A 757 -21.16 27.03 29.72
CA ALA A 757 -22.48 26.77 29.10
C ALA A 757 -23.35 27.87 28.43
N GLY A 758 -24.12 27.41 27.43
CA GLY A 758 -25.38 28.02 26.99
C GLY A 758 -26.03 27.36 25.77
N ASP A 759 -26.93 26.40 26.00
CA ASP A 759 -27.88 25.82 25.03
C ASP A 759 -28.95 26.84 24.58
N GLN A 760 -29.50 26.69 23.36
CA GLN A 760 -30.94 26.43 23.15
C GLN A 760 -31.35 26.24 21.69
N GLN A 761 -32.29 25.31 21.53
CA GLN A 761 -33.00 24.81 20.34
C GLN A 761 -33.95 25.84 19.71
N ALA A 762 -34.26 25.67 18.41
CA ALA A 762 -35.64 25.55 17.91
C ALA A 762 -35.69 25.27 16.38
N GLN A 763 -36.47 24.24 16.05
CA GLN A 763 -37.00 23.78 14.74
C GLN A 763 -38.32 24.53 14.39
N PRO A 764 -39.16 24.18 13.37
CA PRO A 764 -39.01 23.34 12.15
C PRO A 764 -39.75 23.88 10.87
N GLN A 765 -39.79 23.01 9.82
CA GLN A 765 -40.79 22.83 8.72
C GLN A 765 -40.36 23.28 7.31
N ALA A 766 -40.69 22.60 6.21
CA ALA A 766 -41.08 21.22 5.87
C ALA A 766 -41.10 21.11 4.33
N ALA A 767 -40.84 19.91 3.78
CA ALA A 767 -40.97 19.55 2.37
C ALA A 767 -41.86 18.29 2.24
N ALA A 768 -42.51 18.09 1.08
CA ALA A 768 -43.35 16.93 0.74
C ALA A 768 -42.81 16.25 -0.54
N GLY A 769 -42.96 14.94 -0.78
CA GLY A 769 -43.60 13.86 -0.03
C GLY A 769 -43.53 12.49 -0.74
N ALA A 770 -43.75 11.41 0.01
CA ALA A 770 -44.30 10.10 -0.37
C ALA A 770 -44.65 9.33 0.94
N THR A 771 -45.73 8.52 0.94
CA THR A 771 -46.50 8.13 2.14
C THR A 771 -46.07 6.84 2.83
N GLY A 772 -46.14 6.82 4.17
CA GLY A 772 -45.58 5.80 5.08
C GLY A 772 -46.38 4.51 5.30
N ASP A 773 -47.66 4.44 4.91
CA ASP A 773 -48.49 3.26 5.25
C ASP A 773 -48.10 1.99 4.46
N GLN A 774 -47.46 2.13 3.30
CA GLN A 774 -46.97 0.99 2.51
C GLN A 774 -45.63 0.43 3.03
N LEU A 775 -44.88 1.20 3.81
CA LEU A 775 -43.61 0.76 4.41
C LEU A 775 -43.81 0.12 5.80
N ALA A 776 -44.87 0.52 6.52
CA ALA A 776 -45.17 -0.01 7.86
C ALA A 776 -45.63 -1.49 7.84
N GLY A 777 -46.43 -1.89 6.84
CA GLY A 777 -46.98 -3.25 6.77
C GLY A 777 -45.95 -4.36 6.48
N LEU A 778 -44.83 -4.01 5.83
CA LEU A 778 -43.73 -4.95 5.54
C LEU A 778 -42.80 -5.13 6.76
N ALA A 779 -42.65 -4.11 7.60
CA ALA A 779 -41.83 -4.16 8.80
C ALA A 779 -42.46 -5.00 9.92
N GLU A 780 -43.79 -4.92 10.11
CA GLU A 780 -44.50 -5.69 11.14
C GLU A 780 -44.51 -7.21 10.86
N GLN A 781 -44.59 -7.63 9.59
CA GLN A 781 -44.57 -9.06 9.23
C GLN A 781 -43.19 -9.70 9.46
N GLN A 782 -42.11 -8.92 9.33
CA GLN A 782 -40.75 -9.41 9.55
C GLN A 782 -40.40 -9.47 11.06
N GLN A 783 -40.90 -8.51 11.85
CA GLN A 783 -40.71 -8.50 13.31
C GLN A 783 -41.44 -9.64 14.02
N GLN A 784 -42.62 -10.05 13.55
CA GLN A 784 -43.35 -11.20 14.11
C GLN A 784 -42.67 -12.54 13.81
N ALA A 785 -41.98 -12.66 12.67
CA ALA A 785 -41.20 -13.85 12.33
C ALA A 785 -39.95 -14.00 13.21
N GLU A 786 -39.28 -12.89 13.54
CA GLU A 786 -38.07 -12.87 14.39
C GLU A 786 -38.37 -13.16 15.87
N GLN A 787 -39.51 -12.66 16.40
CA GLN A 787 -39.92 -12.93 17.78
C GLN A 787 -40.31 -14.41 18.02
N GLN A 788 -40.86 -15.09 17.00
CA GLN A 788 -41.15 -16.54 17.08
C GLN A 788 -39.88 -17.40 17.10
N VAL A 789 -38.80 -16.95 16.45
CA VAL A 789 -37.51 -17.66 16.44
C VAL A 789 -36.79 -17.46 17.78
N ALA A 790 -36.78 -16.24 18.33
CA ALA A 790 -36.18 -15.94 19.63
C ALA A 790 -36.85 -16.70 20.81
N GLY A 791 -38.19 -16.85 20.77
CA GLY A 791 -38.92 -17.61 21.78
C GLY A 791 -38.61 -19.11 21.80
N LYS A 792 -38.30 -19.72 20.64
CA LYS A 792 -37.90 -21.13 20.55
C LYS A 792 -36.49 -21.38 21.10
N THR A 793 -35.58 -20.42 20.94
CA THR A 793 -34.21 -20.50 21.46
C THR A 793 -34.16 -20.41 22.99
N GLN A 794 -34.95 -19.52 23.60
CA GLN A 794 -35.04 -19.42 25.07
C GLN A 794 -35.70 -20.64 25.73
N GLN A 795 -36.66 -21.29 25.07
CA GLN A 795 -37.22 -22.56 25.54
C GLN A 795 -36.24 -23.73 25.47
N ALA A 796 -35.30 -23.73 24.51
CA ALA A 796 -34.25 -24.75 24.40
C ALA A 796 -33.18 -24.58 25.50
N GLU A 797 -32.78 -23.34 25.80
CA GLU A 797 -31.80 -23.04 26.85
C GLU A 797 -32.32 -23.34 28.27
N SER A 798 -33.60 -23.07 28.54
CA SER A 798 -34.22 -23.40 29.84
C SER A 798 -34.39 -24.91 30.06
N LYS A 799 -34.65 -25.68 29.00
CA LYS A 799 -34.66 -27.16 29.05
C LYS A 799 -33.25 -27.76 29.21
N GLY A 800 -32.21 -27.13 28.64
CA GLY A 800 -30.82 -27.52 28.84
C GLY A 800 -30.32 -27.31 30.28
N ARG A 801 -30.64 -26.16 30.89
CA ARG A 801 -30.27 -25.85 32.28
C ARG A 801 -30.95 -26.75 33.32
N ARG A 802 -32.19 -27.20 33.10
CA ARG A 802 -32.85 -28.17 34.00
C ARG A 802 -32.26 -29.59 33.91
N LYS A 803 -31.58 -29.94 32.82
CA LYS A 803 -30.95 -31.26 32.66
C LYS A 803 -29.57 -31.36 33.32
N LEU A 804 -28.84 -30.24 33.43
CA LEU A 804 -27.54 -30.19 34.13
C LEU A 804 -27.64 -30.12 35.66
N LEU A 805 -28.74 -29.59 36.22
CA LEU A 805 -28.93 -29.49 37.68
C LEU A 805 -29.54 -30.76 38.33
N GLY A 806 -29.87 -31.78 37.53
CA GLY A 806 -30.46 -33.05 38.01
C GLY A 806 -29.49 -34.24 38.05
N GLN A 807 -28.19 -34.04 37.78
CA GLN A 807 -27.17 -35.11 37.79
C GLN A 807 -26.14 -34.96 38.92
N THR A 808 -26.36 -34.02 39.85
CA THR A 808 -25.66 -33.96 41.14
C THR A 808 -26.68 -33.84 42.27
N ALA A 809 -27.39 -34.95 42.51
CA ALA A 809 -28.10 -35.29 43.74
C ALA A 809 -28.31 -36.80 43.77
#